data_AF-A0A7D9HLW5-F1
#
_entry.id   AF-A0A7D9HLW5-F1
#
_cell.length_a   1.000
_cell.length_b   1.000
_cell.length_c   1.000
_cell.angle_alpha   90.00
_cell.angle_beta   90.00
_cell.angle_gamma   90.00
#
_symmetry.space_group_name_H-M   'P 1'
#
loop_
_entity.id
_entity.type
_entity.pdbx_description
1 polymer ?
#
loop_
_entity_poly.entity_id
_entity_poly.type
_entity_poly.pdbx_seq_one_letter_code
_entity_poly.pdbx_strand_id
1 'polypeptide(L)'
;MLQMIQCLGNEALNKSKESSKKFDKRDSIQLKNKNSSFATNPTLIHGAGSAKPIIVCPLCNSSHDLDDCQLSLKKTVEQRKEYFKQNKMCFACYEKNHISRGCLRKRKCKKCNKPHPSALHVDDFKLENQVRKSEEEGSTETVSTYAFYDNGSGGCFLTENLREQLGVQGQRTKLQLGTMLGRNLVDSTIVEDLVVTDMKDLNAVEITRLYTRTEIPVTDRQIPTPGMVQRWQHHHEIAKLIPEFQPDLEIGLLIGSNCPAALEPLEVVPSRGEGPLAMRLRHGWTLNGPLSISNTSQSDITCHRITVRETNDTVKEVISPEAIGRMFELDFNDHKVGPDERSFSQEDKNWTSTIINSTTSDLNPEPGNPQTDQEPDIRLRRGLKIAHLNVNRLICKFDEIKKLIEKHSFDFLALSETWLTSSISDDELNISGYTFARKDRSDPTKSQGGGMLVYVKSYKISVRMMKDAAGVIAPVLTRIINNSFLNGCFPKRWKSAKVFALFKDGERTSKDNYRPISVLSAVSKVIERIAHDQLGGYLKENSILTSTQFGFRANRSTEMALTNFTDDILKHMDNKQVTGVVYLDLKKAFDTVNHQVQMKKLKRIGVQGQTLCWFQSFLSNRSQQTIIANSLSESLKITVGVPQGSILGQLLFIIYINDDIAMFCPASTAVELQAKLDFDLQGVMNWLRNNKLLLNVPKSKLMIIGNSRKLKEFANIQLIANDTPLERVQNFKYLGVVIDENLSWKSHIEKLR
;
A
#
# COMPACT_ATOMS: atom_id res chain seq x y z
N MET A 1 -16.53 -11.63 -28.43
CA MET A 1 -16.85 -10.25 -28.01
C MET A 1 -16.25 -9.21 -28.95
N LEU A 2 -16.20 -9.50 -30.26
CA LEU A 2 -15.62 -8.62 -31.28
C LEU A 2 -16.72 -8.02 -32.13
N GLN A 3 -16.59 -6.75 -32.51
CA GLN A 3 -17.51 -6.05 -33.40
C GLN A 3 -16.75 -5.08 -34.31
N MET A 4 -17.18 -4.96 -35.56
CA MET A 4 -16.62 -4.02 -36.53
C MET A 4 -17.12 -2.59 -36.23
N ILE A 5 -16.19 -1.63 -36.20
CA ILE A 5 -16.42 -0.23 -35.82
C ILE A 5 -15.61 0.74 -36.69
N GLN A 6 -15.96 2.02 -36.62
CA GLN A 6 -15.19 3.13 -37.19
C GLN A 6 -14.62 4.02 -36.08
N CYS A 7 -13.34 4.38 -36.22
CA CYS A 7 -12.61 5.28 -35.32
C CYS A 7 -12.32 6.61 -36.04
N LEU A 8 -12.43 7.72 -35.31
CA LEU A 8 -12.15 9.07 -35.81
C LEU A 8 -11.09 9.77 -34.94
N GLY A 9 -10.01 10.25 -35.58
CA GLY A 9 -8.95 11.04 -34.94
C GLY A 9 -9.35 12.51 -34.74
N ASN A 10 -9.04 13.09 -33.58
CA ASN A 10 -9.67 14.33 -33.11
C ASN A 10 -8.78 15.60 -33.18
N GLU A 11 -7.78 15.65 -34.08
CA GLU A 11 -6.85 16.80 -34.17
C GLU A 11 -7.53 18.13 -34.60
N ALA A 12 -8.77 18.11 -35.09
CA ALA A 12 -9.51 19.33 -35.45
C ALA A 12 -10.13 20.08 -34.24
N LEU A 13 -10.36 19.42 -33.10
CA LEU A 13 -11.13 20.00 -31.99
C LEU A 13 -10.31 20.92 -31.07
N ASN A 14 -8.98 20.76 -31.03
CA ASN A 14 -8.09 21.52 -30.15
C ASN A 14 -7.79 22.96 -30.62
N LYS A 15 -7.94 23.27 -31.92
CA LYS A 15 -7.76 24.65 -32.44
C LYS A 15 -8.88 25.61 -31.98
N SER A 16 -10.08 25.11 -31.69
CA SER A 16 -11.23 25.92 -31.24
C SER A 16 -11.16 26.35 -29.76
N LYS A 17 -10.45 25.58 -28.91
CA LYS A 17 -10.37 25.84 -27.46
C LYS A 17 -9.40 26.99 -27.10
N GLU A 18 -8.43 27.30 -27.96
CA GLU A 18 -7.52 28.44 -27.75
C GLU A 18 -8.17 29.79 -28.07
N SER A 19 -9.11 29.84 -29.02
CA SER A 19 -9.86 31.07 -29.36
C SER A 19 -10.86 31.52 -28.29
N SER A 20 -11.32 30.61 -27.42
CA SER A 20 -12.30 30.89 -26.36
C SER A 20 -11.69 31.42 -25.05
N LYS A 21 -10.37 31.53 -24.91
CA LYS A 21 -9.70 32.04 -23.70
C LYS A 21 -9.59 33.58 -23.59
N LYS A 22 -10.24 34.35 -24.46
CA LYS A 22 -10.20 35.83 -24.46
C LYS A 22 -11.45 36.54 -23.91
N PHE A 23 -12.48 35.83 -23.47
CA PHE A 23 -13.67 36.42 -22.83
C PHE A 23 -13.92 35.75 -21.48
N ASP A 24 -13.23 36.21 -20.44
CA ASP A 24 -13.72 36.18 -19.05
C ASP A 24 -12.79 37.01 -18.15
N LYS A 25 -13.03 38.33 -18.14
CA LYS A 25 -12.62 39.23 -17.06
C LYS A 25 -13.86 40.00 -16.63
N ARG A 26 -14.11 40.00 -15.30
CA ARG A 26 -15.23 40.62 -14.52
C ARG A 26 -16.30 39.55 -14.24
N ASP A 27 -16.48 39.02 -13.03
CA ASP A 27 -16.65 39.72 -11.77
C ASP A 27 -16.57 38.75 -10.59
N SER A 28 -15.94 39.25 -9.53
CA SER A 28 -15.87 38.72 -8.17
C SER A 28 -17.22 38.79 -7.45
N ILE A 29 -17.50 37.87 -6.51
CA ILE A 29 -17.82 38.13 -5.08
C ILE A 29 -18.44 36.88 -4.39
N GLN A 30 -17.71 36.40 -3.38
CA GLN A 30 -18.11 35.81 -2.08
C GLN A 30 -19.16 34.69 -2.01
N LEU A 31 -18.66 33.46 -1.79
CA LEU A 31 -19.38 32.38 -1.09
C LEU A 31 -19.20 32.54 0.43
N LYS A 32 -20.29 32.87 1.13
CA LYS A 32 -20.43 32.68 2.58
C LYS A 32 -21.09 31.33 2.87
N ASN A 33 -20.46 30.61 3.79
CA ASN A 33 -20.92 29.43 4.52
C ASN A 33 -22.42 29.39 4.84
N LYS A 34 -23.01 28.17 4.82
CA LYS A 34 -23.53 27.55 6.05
C LYS A 34 -23.95 26.07 5.86
N ASN A 35 -23.78 25.37 6.98
CA ASN A 35 -23.87 23.95 7.23
C ASN A 35 -25.30 23.36 7.19
N SER A 36 -25.27 22.03 7.06
CA SER A 36 -26.24 21.00 7.46
C SER A 36 -27.20 21.30 8.62
N SER A 37 -28.40 20.73 8.53
CA SER A 37 -29.04 20.00 9.64
C SER A 37 -30.20 19.11 9.15
N PHE A 38 -30.20 17.87 9.65
CA PHE A 38 -31.34 16.96 9.70
C PHE A 38 -32.46 17.55 10.58
N ALA A 39 -33.72 17.42 10.17
CA ALA A 39 -34.87 17.26 11.07
C ALA A 39 -36.14 16.82 10.30
N THR A 40 -36.56 15.59 10.57
CA THR A 40 -37.93 15.13 10.89
C THR A 40 -39.15 15.87 10.34
N ASN A 41 -40.00 15.11 9.64
CA ASN A 41 -41.40 15.43 9.32
C ASN A 41 -42.21 15.80 10.59
N PRO A 42 -43.15 16.75 10.43
CA PRO A 42 -44.46 16.63 11.05
C PRO A 42 -45.60 16.81 10.03
N THR A 43 -46.51 15.86 10.04
CA THR A 43 -47.87 15.96 9.52
C THR A 43 -48.68 16.94 10.37
N LEU A 44 -49.45 17.87 9.78
CA LEU A 44 -50.74 18.40 10.27
C LEU A 44 -51.35 19.43 9.28
N ILE A 45 -52.25 18.93 8.43
CA ILE A 45 -53.66 19.31 8.21
C ILE A 45 -54.15 20.79 8.32
N HIS A 46 -54.84 21.19 7.22
CA HIS A 46 -55.92 22.19 6.97
C HIS A 46 -55.68 23.70 6.83
N GLY A 47 -56.02 24.20 5.62
CA GLY A 47 -56.38 25.60 5.31
C GLY A 47 -56.67 25.76 3.80
N ALA A 48 -57.92 26.05 3.45
CA ALA A 48 -58.49 25.98 2.09
C ALA A 48 -58.01 27.09 1.11
N GLY A 49 -58.11 26.80 -0.20
CA GLY A 49 -58.34 27.84 -1.22
C GLY A 49 -57.33 27.97 -2.37
N SER A 50 -57.27 26.98 -3.27
CA SER A 50 -57.28 27.18 -4.75
C SER A 50 -57.08 25.83 -5.43
N ALA A 51 -58.11 25.37 -6.16
CA ALA A 51 -58.04 24.14 -6.92
C ALA A 51 -56.94 24.28 -7.99
N LYS A 52 -55.84 23.53 -7.85
CA LYS A 52 -54.87 23.33 -8.93
C LYS A 52 -55.58 22.54 -10.06
N PRO A 53 -55.44 22.94 -11.33
CA PRO A 53 -56.04 22.20 -12.42
C PRO A 53 -55.50 20.77 -12.40
N ILE A 54 -56.40 19.78 -12.52
CA ILE A 54 -56.03 18.38 -12.69
C ILE A 54 -55.27 18.28 -14.02
N ILE A 55 -53.95 18.12 -13.95
CA ILE A 55 -53.11 17.92 -15.13
C ILE A 55 -53.35 16.49 -15.60
N VAL A 56 -54.19 16.35 -16.62
CA VAL A 56 -54.40 15.08 -17.33
C VAL A 56 -53.32 14.96 -18.39
N CYS A 57 -52.56 13.88 -18.37
CA CYS A 57 -51.51 13.63 -19.34
C CYS A 57 -52.12 13.40 -20.73
N PRO A 58 -51.80 14.24 -21.75
CA PRO A 58 -52.34 14.10 -23.10
C PRO A 58 -51.95 12.80 -23.82
N LEU A 59 -50.89 12.13 -23.35
CA LEU A 59 -50.37 10.89 -23.96
C LEU A 59 -51.08 9.62 -23.48
N CYS A 60 -51.70 9.64 -22.29
CA CYS A 60 -52.28 8.43 -21.69
C CYS A 60 -53.58 8.66 -20.92
N ASN A 61 -54.13 9.89 -20.94
CA ASN A 61 -55.37 10.28 -20.24
C ASN A 61 -55.41 9.97 -18.74
N SER A 62 -54.26 9.83 -18.07
CA SER A 62 -54.16 9.61 -16.61
C SER A 62 -53.73 10.89 -15.89
N SER A 63 -54.05 11.02 -14.60
CA SER A 63 -53.74 12.21 -13.79
C SER A 63 -52.26 12.23 -13.35
N HIS A 64 -51.37 12.72 -14.21
CA HIS A 64 -49.97 13.01 -13.87
C HIS A 64 -49.37 14.06 -14.81
N ASP A 65 -48.26 14.67 -14.40
CA ASP A 65 -47.49 15.59 -15.23
C ASP A 65 -46.78 14.85 -16.38
N LEU A 66 -46.71 15.46 -17.56
CA LEU A 66 -46.04 14.94 -18.76
C LEU A 66 -44.57 14.56 -18.53
N ASP A 67 -43.89 15.24 -17.61
CA ASP A 67 -42.51 14.91 -17.21
C ASP A 67 -42.39 13.56 -16.46
N ASP A 68 -43.49 13.07 -15.89
CA ASP A 68 -43.53 11.86 -15.06
C ASP A 68 -44.31 10.70 -15.76
N CYS A 69 -44.61 10.85 -17.06
CA CYS A 69 -45.37 9.86 -17.83
C CYS A 69 -44.51 8.66 -18.29
N GLN A 70 -44.84 7.45 -17.81
CA GLN A 70 -44.16 6.20 -18.20
C GLN A 70 -44.26 5.89 -19.72
N LEU A 71 -45.30 6.37 -20.40
CA LEU A 71 -45.47 6.21 -21.86
C LEU A 71 -44.66 7.23 -22.67
N SER A 72 -44.33 8.41 -22.10
CA SER A 72 -43.46 9.39 -22.77
C SER A 72 -42.00 8.93 -22.75
N LEU A 73 -41.58 8.21 -21.70
CA LEU A 73 -40.25 7.62 -21.57
C LEU A 73 -39.98 6.46 -22.54
N LYS A 74 -41.03 5.79 -23.06
CA LYS A 74 -40.90 4.73 -24.08
C LYS A 74 -40.80 5.24 -25.52
N LYS A 75 -40.97 6.55 -25.76
CA LYS A 75 -40.91 7.17 -27.10
C LYS A 75 -39.59 7.93 -27.29
N THR A 76 -39.05 7.92 -28.51
CA THR A 76 -37.84 8.70 -28.85
C THR A 76 -38.11 10.20 -28.69
N VAL A 77 -37.06 11.02 -28.58
CA VAL A 77 -37.21 12.48 -28.46
C VAL A 77 -37.88 13.07 -29.71
N GLU A 78 -37.60 12.50 -30.88
CA GLU A 78 -38.12 12.89 -32.19
C GLU A 78 -39.62 12.61 -32.27
N GLN A 79 -40.05 11.44 -31.80
CA GLN A 79 -41.48 11.09 -31.71
C GLN A 79 -42.23 12.01 -30.72
N ARG A 80 -41.57 12.42 -29.63
CA ARG A 80 -42.14 13.40 -28.68
C ARG A 80 -42.22 14.80 -29.29
N LYS A 81 -41.19 15.24 -30.03
CA LYS A 81 -41.18 16.53 -30.73
C LYS A 81 -42.28 16.60 -31.80
N GLU A 82 -42.45 15.53 -32.57
CA GLU A 82 -43.48 15.43 -33.60
C GLU A 82 -44.89 15.45 -32.98
N TYR A 83 -45.09 14.75 -31.87
CA TYR A 83 -46.34 14.79 -31.11
C TYR A 83 -46.68 16.21 -30.61
N PHE A 84 -45.70 16.95 -30.07
CA PHE A 84 -45.92 18.33 -29.64
C PHE A 84 -46.21 19.29 -30.81
N LYS A 85 -45.60 19.05 -31.97
CA LYS A 85 -45.84 19.81 -33.20
C LYS A 85 -47.26 19.57 -33.74
N GLN A 86 -47.69 18.31 -33.82
CA GLN A 86 -49.03 17.92 -34.26
C GLN A 86 -50.13 18.48 -33.34
N ASN A 87 -49.87 18.53 -32.03
CA ASN A 87 -50.83 19.02 -31.04
C ASN A 87 -50.69 20.54 -30.72
N LYS A 88 -49.86 21.27 -31.47
CA LYS A 88 -49.60 22.72 -31.29
C LYS A 88 -49.24 23.11 -29.85
N MET A 89 -48.43 22.28 -29.19
CA MET A 89 -48.00 22.48 -27.81
C MET A 89 -46.64 23.20 -27.77
N CYS A 90 -46.48 24.13 -26.83
CA CYS A 90 -45.23 24.85 -26.60
C CYS A 90 -44.15 23.91 -26.04
N PHE A 91 -42.97 23.84 -26.68
CA PHE A 91 -41.85 23.02 -26.21
C PHE A 91 -41.20 23.54 -24.90
N ALA A 92 -41.67 24.67 -24.34
CA ALA A 92 -41.13 25.22 -23.10
C ALA A 92 -42.05 25.02 -21.87
N CYS A 93 -43.36 24.88 -22.05
CA CYS A 93 -44.33 24.78 -20.94
C CYS A 93 -45.46 23.75 -21.12
N TYR A 94 -45.56 23.12 -22.29
CA TYR A 94 -46.63 22.20 -22.71
C TYR A 94 -48.01 22.84 -22.95
N GLU A 95 -48.18 24.15 -22.78
CA GLU A 95 -49.46 24.80 -23.07
C GLU A 95 -49.66 25.02 -24.58
N LYS A 96 -50.92 25.09 -25.01
CA LYS A 96 -51.29 25.30 -26.42
C LYS A 96 -51.19 26.78 -26.82
N ASN A 97 -51.16 27.04 -28.12
CA ASN A 97 -51.32 28.37 -28.75
C ASN A 97 -50.15 29.36 -28.63
N HIS A 98 -48.93 28.91 -28.30
CA HIS A 98 -47.73 29.73 -28.41
C HIS A 98 -46.46 28.90 -28.63
N ILE A 99 -45.38 29.56 -29.08
CA ILE A 99 -44.08 28.93 -29.33
C ILE A 99 -43.08 29.27 -28.22
N SER A 100 -42.07 28.42 -28.03
CA SER A 100 -41.06 28.51 -26.96
C SER A 100 -40.31 29.84 -26.90
N ARG A 101 -40.18 30.54 -28.04
CA ARG A 101 -39.46 31.82 -28.15
C ARG A 101 -40.19 32.96 -27.41
N GLY A 102 -41.52 32.90 -27.28
CA GLY A 102 -42.36 33.88 -26.57
C GLY A 102 -42.97 33.38 -25.26
N CYS A 103 -42.52 32.24 -24.73
CA CYS A 103 -43.09 31.65 -23.53
C CYS A 103 -42.60 32.35 -22.25
N LEU A 104 -43.54 32.91 -21.48
CA LEU A 104 -43.29 33.58 -20.19
C LEU A 104 -43.13 32.60 -19.01
N ARG A 105 -43.53 31.34 -19.18
CA ARG A 105 -43.57 30.31 -18.11
C ARG A 105 -42.77 29.06 -18.48
N LYS A 106 -41.48 29.24 -18.80
CA LYS A 106 -40.59 28.12 -19.16
C LYS A 106 -40.37 27.21 -17.96
N ARG A 107 -40.64 25.90 -18.13
CA ARG A 107 -40.35 24.87 -17.13
C ARG A 107 -38.83 24.69 -16.99
N LYS A 108 -38.38 24.31 -15.79
CA LYS A 108 -36.99 23.93 -15.53
C LYS A 108 -36.85 22.41 -15.57
N CYS A 109 -35.83 21.93 -16.27
CA CYS A 109 -35.57 20.51 -16.42
C CYS A 109 -35.10 19.90 -15.09
N LYS A 110 -35.73 18.81 -14.64
CA LYS A 110 -35.31 18.08 -13.44
C LYS A 110 -33.91 17.43 -13.57
N LYS A 111 -33.44 17.16 -14.81
CA LYS A 111 -32.12 16.54 -15.09
C LYS A 111 -30.96 17.55 -15.16
N CYS A 112 -31.09 18.64 -15.93
CA CYS A 112 -29.97 19.56 -16.18
C CYS A 112 -30.23 21.02 -15.74
N ASN A 113 -31.36 21.29 -15.06
CA ASN A 113 -31.72 22.57 -14.48
C ASN A 113 -31.80 23.78 -15.45
N LYS A 114 -31.82 23.54 -16.77
CA LYS A 114 -31.99 24.55 -17.83
C LYS A 114 -33.48 24.82 -18.11
N PRO A 115 -33.85 25.97 -18.71
CA PRO A 115 -35.24 26.35 -18.98
C PRO A 115 -35.84 25.60 -20.17
N HIS A 116 -35.98 24.28 -20.03
CA HIS A 116 -36.76 23.41 -20.91
C HIS A 116 -37.44 22.30 -20.10
N PRO A 117 -38.50 21.67 -20.62
CA PRO A 117 -39.17 20.56 -19.95
C PRO A 117 -38.33 19.28 -19.89
N SER A 118 -38.55 18.45 -18.87
CA SER A 118 -37.76 17.23 -18.65
C SER A 118 -38.02 16.17 -19.71
N ALA A 119 -39.25 16.06 -20.22
CA ALA A 119 -39.59 15.13 -21.29
C ALA A 119 -39.01 15.50 -22.66
N LEU A 120 -38.27 16.60 -22.80
CA LEU A 120 -37.53 16.97 -24.02
C LEU A 120 -36.02 17.03 -23.77
N HIS A 121 -35.55 16.54 -22.63
CA HIS A 121 -34.12 16.43 -22.37
C HIS A 121 -33.50 15.38 -23.29
N VAL A 122 -32.44 15.79 -23.99
CA VAL A 122 -31.56 14.91 -24.78
C VAL A 122 -30.25 14.87 -24.03
N ASP A 123 -29.80 13.67 -23.66
CA ASP A 123 -28.61 13.49 -22.83
C ASP A 123 -27.31 13.92 -23.60
N ASP A 124 -27.36 14.07 -24.94
CA ASP A 124 -26.18 14.28 -25.81
C ASP A 124 -26.26 15.48 -26.80
N PHE A 125 -26.70 16.67 -26.35
CA PHE A 125 -26.76 17.86 -27.23
C PHE A 125 -25.38 18.43 -27.66
N LYS A 126 -24.27 17.83 -27.24
CA LYS A 126 -22.91 18.27 -27.58
C LYS A 126 -22.31 17.56 -28.80
N LEU A 127 -22.68 16.30 -29.08
CA LEU A 127 -22.04 15.52 -30.16
C LEU A 127 -22.68 15.75 -31.54
N GLU A 128 -24.00 15.85 -31.67
CA GLU A 128 -24.67 16.03 -32.99
C GLU A 128 -24.27 17.33 -33.71
N ASN A 129 -23.96 18.40 -32.96
CA ASN A 129 -23.49 19.67 -33.54
C ASN A 129 -21.97 19.70 -33.77
N GLN A 130 -21.20 18.76 -33.19
CA GLN A 130 -19.76 18.65 -33.46
C GLN A 130 -19.51 17.84 -34.73
N VAL A 131 -20.26 16.75 -34.94
CA VAL A 131 -20.18 15.92 -36.17
C VAL A 131 -20.66 16.69 -37.40
N ARG A 132 -21.74 17.48 -37.29
CA ARG A 132 -22.22 18.30 -38.41
C ARG A 132 -21.32 19.50 -38.75
N LYS A 133 -20.49 19.95 -37.81
CA LYS A 133 -19.52 21.03 -38.07
C LYS A 133 -18.21 20.49 -38.68
N SER A 134 -17.86 19.24 -38.43
CA SER A 134 -16.68 18.58 -39.02
C SER A 134 -16.87 18.19 -40.50
N GLU A 135 -18.11 18.10 -41.00
CA GLU A 135 -18.36 17.88 -42.43
C GLU A 135 -18.09 19.12 -43.28
N GLU A 136 -18.12 20.34 -42.71
CA GLU A 136 -17.89 21.59 -43.43
C GLU A 136 -16.42 22.06 -43.39
N GLU A 137 -15.57 21.49 -42.52
CA GLU A 137 -14.16 21.84 -42.37
C GLU A 137 -13.25 20.60 -42.40
N GLY A 138 -12.89 20.15 -43.61
CA GLY A 138 -11.62 19.47 -43.96
C GLY A 138 -11.10 18.32 -43.09
N SER A 139 -11.29 17.09 -43.61
CA SER A 139 -10.59 15.82 -43.32
C SER A 139 -10.55 15.33 -41.86
N THR A 140 -11.56 14.57 -41.45
CA THR A 140 -11.40 13.54 -40.40
C THR A 140 -11.06 12.23 -41.09
N GLU A 141 -9.81 11.75 -40.96
CA GLU A 141 -9.45 10.40 -41.40
C GLU A 141 -10.22 9.38 -40.54
N THR A 142 -11.13 8.66 -41.16
CA THR A 142 -11.92 7.59 -40.53
C THR A 142 -11.28 6.25 -40.84
N VAL A 143 -10.95 5.48 -39.81
CA VAL A 143 -10.34 4.15 -39.96
C VAL A 143 -11.30 3.09 -39.44
N SER A 144 -11.55 2.06 -40.25
CA SER A 144 -12.38 0.91 -39.85
C SER A 144 -11.51 -0.15 -39.18
N THR A 145 -11.98 -0.74 -38.08
CA THR A 145 -11.24 -1.77 -37.34
C THR A 145 -12.20 -2.68 -36.56
N TYR A 146 -11.71 -3.81 -36.06
CA TYR A 146 -12.44 -4.63 -35.10
C TYR A 146 -12.13 -4.21 -33.66
N ALA A 147 -13.18 -3.99 -32.86
CA ALA A 147 -13.09 -3.72 -31.44
C ALA A 147 -13.40 -4.95 -30.60
N PHE A 148 -12.54 -5.23 -29.62
CA PHE A 148 -12.71 -6.25 -28.58
C PHE A 148 -13.28 -5.63 -27.32
N TYR A 149 -14.49 -6.02 -26.94
CA TYR A 149 -15.17 -5.54 -25.75
C TYR A 149 -14.87 -6.48 -24.57
N ASP A 150 -14.13 -6.01 -23.57
CA ASP A 150 -13.73 -6.82 -22.41
C ASP A 150 -13.94 -6.06 -21.11
N ASN A 151 -14.98 -6.44 -20.36
CA ASN A 151 -15.26 -5.88 -19.05
C ASN A 151 -14.24 -6.32 -17.97
N GLY A 152 -13.43 -7.34 -18.24
CA GLY A 152 -12.34 -7.78 -17.38
C GLY A 152 -11.11 -6.86 -17.44
N SER A 153 -10.97 -6.08 -18.51
CA SER A 153 -9.89 -5.13 -18.71
C SER A 153 -10.23 -3.77 -18.09
N GLY A 154 -9.29 -3.23 -17.32
CA GLY A 154 -9.44 -1.96 -16.59
C GLY A 154 -9.27 -0.70 -17.45
N GLY A 155 -8.73 -0.84 -18.66
CA GLY A 155 -8.42 0.28 -19.56
C GLY A 155 -8.71 -0.06 -21.03
N CYS A 156 -8.92 0.97 -21.85
CA CYS A 156 -9.04 0.85 -23.30
C CYS A 156 -7.65 0.89 -23.94
N PHE A 157 -7.42 0.04 -24.95
CA PHE A 157 -6.16 0.00 -25.70
C PHE A 157 -6.39 0.14 -27.19
N LEU A 158 -5.43 0.72 -27.90
CA LEU A 158 -5.40 0.78 -29.36
C LEU A 158 -4.04 0.30 -29.88
N THR A 159 -4.01 -0.30 -31.06
CA THR A 159 -2.76 -0.75 -31.69
C THR A 159 -1.92 0.43 -32.15
N GLU A 160 -0.59 0.30 -32.09
CA GLU A 160 0.31 1.33 -32.64
C GLU A 160 0.01 1.60 -34.14
N ASN A 161 -0.34 0.56 -34.90
CA ASN A 161 -0.76 0.66 -36.31
C ASN A 161 -2.03 1.50 -36.47
N LEU A 162 -3.08 1.24 -35.69
CA LEU A 162 -4.31 2.04 -35.71
C LEU A 162 -4.04 3.49 -35.32
N ARG A 163 -3.13 3.75 -34.36
CA ARG A 163 -2.73 5.13 -34.03
C ARG A 163 -2.13 5.85 -35.23
N GLU A 164 -1.20 5.18 -35.92
CA GLU A 164 -0.51 5.72 -37.08
C GLU A 164 -1.48 5.99 -38.24
N GLN A 165 -2.41 5.08 -38.50
CA GLN A 165 -3.47 5.26 -39.51
C GLN A 165 -4.45 6.39 -39.19
N LEU A 166 -4.70 6.66 -37.91
CA LEU A 166 -5.55 7.76 -37.45
C LEU A 166 -4.79 9.10 -37.29
N GLY A 167 -3.47 9.11 -37.44
CA GLY A 167 -2.63 10.29 -37.29
C GLY A 167 -2.63 10.92 -35.89
N VAL A 168 -3.07 10.20 -34.83
CA VAL A 168 -3.29 10.82 -33.51
C VAL A 168 -2.01 10.89 -32.69
N GLN A 169 -1.64 12.09 -32.24
CA GLN A 169 -0.52 12.28 -31.32
C GLN A 169 -0.92 11.97 -29.87
N GLY A 170 0.05 11.54 -29.05
CA GLY A 170 -0.19 11.24 -27.65
C GLY A 170 1.04 11.40 -26.77
N GLN A 171 0.84 11.41 -25.45
CA GLN A 171 1.90 11.57 -24.47
C GLN A 171 2.52 10.22 -24.10
N ARG A 172 3.85 10.08 -24.20
CA ARG A 172 4.56 8.87 -23.76
C ARG A 172 4.44 8.70 -22.25
N THR A 173 4.14 7.49 -21.80
CA THR A 173 3.99 7.10 -20.40
C THR A 173 4.51 5.68 -20.16
N LYS A 174 4.69 5.32 -18.89
CA LYS A 174 4.93 3.94 -18.46
C LYS A 174 3.69 3.39 -17.78
N LEU A 175 3.24 2.22 -18.24
CA LEU A 175 2.09 1.53 -17.68
C LEU A 175 2.54 0.30 -16.92
N GLN A 176 2.08 0.19 -15.68
CA GLN A 176 2.16 -1.05 -14.94
C GLN A 176 0.91 -1.88 -15.25
N LEU A 177 1.10 -2.94 -16.04
CA LEU A 177 0.06 -3.90 -16.41
C LEU A 177 0.06 -5.05 -15.41
N GLY A 178 -1.01 -5.16 -14.63
CA GLY A 178 -1.28 -6.33 -13.80
C GLY A 178 -2.02 -7.40 -14.58
N THR A 179 -1.41 -8.57 -14.73
CA THR A 179 -2.05 -9.80 -15.25
C THR A 179 -2.19 -10.81 -14.11
N MET A 180 -2.89 -11.93 -14.33
CA MET A 180 -2.95 -13.00 -13.33
C MET A 180 -1.59 -13.62 -13.02
N LEU A 181 -0.64 -13.56 -13.96
CA LEU A 181 0.69 -14.18 -13.84
C LEU A 181 1.76 -13.24 -13.26
N GLY A 182 1.46 -11.95 -13.10
CA GLY A 182 2.42 -10.97 -12.60
C GLY A 182 2.14 -9.54 -13.06
N ARG A 183 3.02 -8.62 -12.65
CA ARG A 183 2.97 -7.21 -13.02
C ARG A 183 4.15 -6.88 -13.93
N ASN A 184 3.88 -6.30 -15.09
CA ASN A 184 4.91 -5.89 -16.06
C ASN A 184 4.83 -4.38 -16.27
N LEU A 185 5.99 -3.74 -16.46
CA LEU A 185 6.07 -2.33 -16.84
C LEU A 185 6.27 -2.25 -18.35
N VAL A 186 5.39 -1.54 -19.04
CA VAL A 186 5.40 -1.43 -20.51
C VAL A 186 5.36 0.04 -20.91
N ASP A 187 6.19 0.41 -21.88
CA ASP A 187 6.14 1.74 -22.49
C ASP A 187 4.88 1.83 -23.36
N SER A 188 4.13 2.92 -23.21
CA SER A 188 2.86 3.14 -23.90
C SER A 188 2.68 4.63 -24.18
N THR A 189 1.80 4.96 -25.11
CA THR A 189 1.39 6.34 -25.37
C THR A 189 -0.07 6.52 -24.92
N ILE A 190 -0.36 7.64 -24.26
CA ILE A 190 -1.73 8.03 -23.90
C ILE A 190 -2.32 8.80 -25.07
N VAL A 191 -3.45 8.32 -25.56
CA VAL A 191 -4.29 9.00 -26.55
C VAL A 191 -5.59 9.40 -25.87
N GLU A 192 -6.00 10.66 -26.03
CA GLU A 192 -7.20 11.21 -25.41
C GLU A 192 -8.24 11.55 -26.50
N ASP A 193 -9.51 11.57 -26.10
CA ASP A 193 -10.65 12.05 -26.91
C ASP A 193 -10.84 11.35 -28.28
N LEU A 194 -10.63 10.02 -28.35
CA LEU A 194 -10.93 9.24 -29.56
C LEU A 194 -12.43 8.98 -29.67
N VAL A 195 -13.03 9.21 -30.84
CA VAL A 195 -14.45 8.91 -31.08
C VAL A 195 -14.58 7.60 -31.84
N VAL A 196 -15.46 6.72 -31.34
CA VAL A 196 -15.75 5.41 -31.92
C VAL A 196 -17.23 5.30 -32.24
N THR A 197 -17.56 4.91 -33.47
CA THR A 197 -18.94 4.77 -33.96
C THR A 197 -19.17 3.44 -34.67
N ASP A 198 -20.45 3.09 -34.87
CA ASP A 198 -20.84 1.98 -35.74
C ASP A 198 -20.61 2.33 -37.22
N MET A 199 -20.62 1.32 -38.09
CA MET A 199 -20.42 1.47 -39.54
C MET A 199 -21.44 2.35 -40.28
N LYS A 200 -22.42 2.90 -39.56
CA LYS A 200 -23.49 3.78 -40.09
C LYS A 200 -23.37 5.21 -39.54
N ASP A 201 -22.35 5.49 -38.74
CA ASP A 201 -22.12 6.78 -38.08
C ASP A 201 -23.29 7.28 -37.21
N LEU A 202 -24.10 6.36 -36.68
CA LEU A 202 -25.28 6.69 -35.89
C LEU A 202 -25.01 6.68 -34.38
N ASN A 203 -24.01 5.93 -33.94
CA ASN A 203 -23.83 5.56 -32.53
C ASN A 203 -22.43 5.92 -32.02
N ALA A 204 -22.06 7.20 -32.10
CA ALA A 204 -20.77 7.70 -31.63
C ALA A 204 -20.60 7.62 -30.10
N VAL A 205 -19.44 7.17 -29.65
CA VAL A 205 -19.01 7.12 -28.25
C VAL A 205 -17.60 7.71 -28.15
N GLU A 206 -17.43 8.68 -27.28
CA GLU A 206 -16.12 9.26 -26.96
C GLU A 206 -15.40 8.39 -25.92
N ILE A 207 -14.17 7.97 -26.24
CA ILE A 207 -13.27 7.29 -25.33
C ILE A 207 -12.24 8.31 -24.84
N THR A 208 -12.40 8.72 -23.58
CA THR A 208 -11.63 9.82 -22.98
C THR A 208 -10.15 9.50 -22.80
N ARG A 209 -9.79 8.22 -22.64
CA ARG A 209 -8.41 7.82 -22.36
C ARG A 209 -8.11 6.41 -22.88
N LEU A 210 -7.12 6.32 -23.76
CA LEU A 210 -6.64 5.08 -24.37
C LEU A 210 -5.13 4.96 -24.23
N TYR A 211 -4.67 3.72 -24.30
CA TYR A 211 -3.26 3.38 -24.21
C TYR A 211 -2.82 2.60 -25.44
N THR A 212 -1.66 2.90 -25.98
CA THR A 212 -1.14 2.17 -27.14
C THR A 212 -0.51 0.82 -26.77
N ARG A 213 -0.62 -0.15 -27.68
CA ARG A 213 0.04 -1.46 -27.56
C ARG A 213 0.41 -1.98 -28.95
N THR A 214 1.41 -2.86 -29.01
CA THR A 214 1.84 -3.49 -30.28
C THR A 214 0.77 -4.40 -30.86
N GLU A 215 0.07 -5.16 -30.02
CA GLU A 215 -0.95 -6.12 -30.44
C GLU A 215 -2.05 -6.27 -29.37
N ILE A 216 -3.26 -6.61 -29.82
CA ILE A 216 -4.37 -7.03 -28.96
C ILE A 216 -4.37 -8.56 -28.90
N PRO A 217 -4.39 -9.18 -27.71
CA PRO A 217 -4.18 -10.62 -27.54
C PRO A 217 -5.44 -11.43 -27.89
N VAL A 218 -5.95 -11.27 -29.11
CA VAL A 218 -7.18 -11.87 -29.62
C VAL A 218 -6.94 -12.32 -31.06
N THR A 219 -7.48 -13.47 -31.44
CA THR A 219 -7.34 -14.03 -32.80
C THR A 219 -8.59 -13.78 -33.64
N ASP A 220 -8.39 -13.73 -34.96
CA ASP A 220 -9.44 -13.63 -35.99
C ASP A 220 -10.55 -14.70 -35.84
N ARG A 221 -10.21 -15.90 -35.37
CA ARG A 221 -11.14 -17.01 -35.08
C ARG A 221 -12.22 -16.65 -34.06
N GLN A 222 -12.02 -15.60 -33.26
CA GLN A 222 -12.98 -15.16 -32.26
C GLN A 222 -13.98 -14.12 -32.81
N ILE A 223 -13.85 -13.71 -34.08
CA ILE A 223 -14.75 -12.76 -34.73
C ILE A 223 -16.04 -13.50 -35.11
N PRO A 224 -17.22 -13.05 -34.64
CA PRO A 224 -18.48 -13.69 -34.97
C PRO A 224 -18.82 -13.45 -36.45
N THR A 225 -19.09 -14.53 -37.19
CA THR A 225 -19.55 -14.46 -38.59
C THR A 225 -21.01 -14.92 -38.71
N PRO A 226 -21.79 -14.44 -39.70
CA PRO A 226 -23.17 -14.86 -39.90
C PRO A 226 -23.34 -16.38 -39.98
N GLY A 227 -22.43 -17.07 -40.69
CA GLY A 227 -22.43 -18.53 -40.81
C GLY A 227 -22.11 -19.28 -39.50
N MET A 228 -21.36 -18.67 -38.59
CA MET A 228 -21.16 -19.21 -37.24
C MET A 228 -22.41 -19.04 -36.39
N VAL A 229 -23.03 -17.87 -36.43
CA VAL A 229 -24.19 -17.51 -35.60
C VAL A 229 -25.44 -18.33 -35.98
N GLN A 230 -25.61 -18.65 -37.26
CA GLN A 230 -26.72 -19.49 -37.75
C GLN A 230 -26.74 -20.91 -37.18
N ARG A 231 -25.62 -21.41 -36.62
CA ARG A 231 -25.54 -22.76 -36.03
C ARG A 231 -26.45 -22.91 -34.81
N TRP A 232 -26.85 -21.81 -34.18
CA TRP A 232 -27.75 -21.82 -33.03
C TRP A 232 -29.15 -21.35 -33.44
N GLN A 233 -30.14 -22.23 -33.25
CA GLN A 233 -31.56 -21.98 -33.57
C GLN A 233 -32.11 -20.67 -32.96
N HIS A 234 -31.60 -20.26 -31.80
CA HIS A 234 -32.03 -19.04 -31.09
C HIS A 234 -31.34 -17.75 -31.55
N HIS A 235 -30.37 -17.82 -32.48
CA HIS A 235 -29.63 -16.66 -32.99
C HIS A 235 -29.88 -16.35 -34.48
N HIS A 236 -30.87 -16.98 -35.12
CA HIS A 236 -31.14 -16.81 -36.56
C HIS A 236 -31.49 -15.37 -36.96
N GLU A 237 -32.20 -14.64 -36.09
CA GLU A 237 -32.50 -13.22 -36.31
C GLU A 237 -31.28 -12.32 -36.09
N ILE A 238 -30.36 -12.73 -35.20
CA ILE A 238 -29.11 -12.00 -34.93
C ILE A 238 -28.09 -12.21 -36.05
N ALA A 239 -28.06 -13.40 -36.65
CA ALA A 239 -27.16 -13.70 -37.78
C ALA A 239 -27.35 -12.77 -38.98
N LYS A 240 -28.57 -12.24 -39.18
CA LYS A 240 -28.89 -11.25 -40.22
C LYS A 240 -28.37 -9.84 -39.89
N LEU A 241 -28.06 -9.57 -38.63
CA LEU A 241 -27.65 -8.26 -38.12
C LEU A 241 -26.13 -8.15 -37.88
N ILE A 242 -25.40 -9.26 -37.97
CA ILE A 242 -23.94 -9.30 -37.84
C ILE A 242 -23.30 -9.10 -39.24
N PRO A 243 -22.31 -8.21 -39.38
CA PRO A 243 -21.60 -8.01 -40.64
C PRO A 243 -20.81 -9.25 -41.10
N GLU A 244 -20.54 -9.35 -42.40
CA GLU A 244 -19.60 -10.35 -42.92
C GLU A 244 -18.16 -10.06 -42.46
N PHE A 245 -17.35 -11.12 -42.34
CA PHE A 245 -15.95 -10.99 -41.94
C PHE A 245 -15.12 -10.38 -43.07
N GLN A 246 -14.35 -9.33 -42.74
CA GLN A 246 -13.44 -8.66 -43.64
C GLN A 246 -11.99 -8.98 -43.25
N PRO A 247 -11.25 -9.74 -44.06
CA PRO A 247 -9.90 -10.20 -43.72
C PRO A 247 -8.86 -9.08 -43.72
N ASP A 248 -9.12 -7.97 -44.40
CA ASP A 248 -8.18 -6.85 -44.53
C ASP A 248 -8.18 -5.92 -43.29
N LEU A 249 -9.12 -6.11 -42.36
CA LEU A 249 -9.24 -5.29 -41.15
C LEU A 249 -8.55 -5.95 -39.96
N GLU A 250 -7.71 -5.18 -39.26
CA GLU A 250 -7.09 -5.63 -38.02
C GLU A 250 -8.03 -5.52 -36.80
N ILE A 251 -7.73 -6.30 -35.76
CA ILE A 251 -8.28 -6.10 -34.40
C ILE A 251 -7.45 -5.02 -33.72
N GLY A 252 -7.83 -3.77 -33.94
CA GLY A 252 -7.04 -2.60 -33.55
C GLY A 252 -7.46 -1.94 -32.24
N LEU A 253 -8.65 -2.27 -31.70
CA LEU A 253 -9.18 -1.61 -30.49
C LEU A 253 -9.63 -2.60 -29.41
N LEU A 254 -9.29 -2.33 -28.15
CA LEU A 254 -9.82 -3.02 -26.97
C LEU A 254 -10.57 -1.99 -26.12
N ILE A 255 -11.86 -2.24 -25.88
CA ILE A 255 -12.72 -1.40 -25.05
C ILE A 255 -12.89 -2.05 -23.68
N GLY A 256 -12.28 -1.41 -22.68
CA GLY A 256 -12.28 -1.85 -21.29
C GLY A 256 -13.36 -1.17 -20.44
N SER A 257 -13.43 -1.58 -19.18
CA SER A 257 -14.38 -1.08 -18.17
C SER A 257 -14.28 0.41 -17.85
N ASN A 258 -13.21 1.09 -18.28
CA ASN A 258 -13.10 2.55 -18.21
C ASN A 258 -13.98 3.29 -19.23
N CYS A 259 -14.61 2.59 -20.19
CA CYS A 259 -15.61 3.15 -21.11
C CYS A 259 -16.97 2.47 -20.91
N PRO A 260 -17.72 2.77 -19.82
CA PRO A 260 -18.99 2.13 -19.53
C PRO A 260 -20.06 2.39 -20.60
N ALA A 261 -20.01 3.55 -21.27
CA ALA A 261 -20.98 3.92 -22.32
C ALA A 261 -20.93 2.98 -23.55
N ALA A 262 -19.76 2.42 -23.85
CA ALA A 262 -19.61 1.45 -24.95
C ALA A 262 -19.97 0.01 -24.52
N LEU A 263 -19.85 -0.31 -23.22
CA LEU A 263 -20.12 -1.63 -22.65
C LEU A 263 -21.55 -1.82 -22.13
N GLU A 264 -22.39 -0.80 -22.21
CA GLU A 264 -23.79 -0.86 -21.75
C GLU A 264 -24.60 -1.84 -22.61
N PRO A 265 -25.16 -2.92 -22.02
CA PRO A 265 -25.98 -3.87 -22.76
C PRO A 265 -27.36 -3.26 -23.03
N LEU A 266 -27.68 -3.06 -24.30
CA LEU A 266 -28.99 -2.56 -24.74
C LEU A 266 -30.01 -3.69 -24.91
N GLU A 267 -29.54 -4.89 -25.21
CA GLU A 267 -30.35 -6.11 -25.34
C GLU A 267 -29.48 -7.34 -25.08
N VAL A 268 -30.06 -8.37 -24.44
CA VAL A 268 -29.36 -9.61 -24.12
C VAL A 268 -30.23 -10.79 -24.54
N VAL A 269 -29.68 -11.68 -25.36
CA VAL A 269 -30.32 -12.94 -25.72
C VAL A 269 -29.62 -14.07 -24.97
N PRO A 270 -30.30 -14.73 -24.02
CA PRO A 270 -29.70 -15.75 -23.17
C PRO A 270 -29.31 -16.99 -23.99
N SER A 271 -28.22 -17.65 -23.57
CA SER A 271 -27.86 -18.96 -24.12
C SER A 271 -28.88 -20.02 -23.71
N ARG A 272 -29.28 -20.87 -24.66
CA ARG A 272 -30.07 -22.08 -24.39
C ARG A 272 -29.15 -23.31 -24.41
N GLY A 273 -28.38 -23.52 -23.32
CA GLY A 273 -27.44 -24.65 -23.17
C GLY A 273 -25.97 -24.22 -23.21
N GLU A 274 -25.12 -24.93 -23.96
CA GLU A 274 -23.68 -24.66 -24.09
C GLU A 274 -23.32 -23.60 -25.16
N GLY A 275 -24.31 -22.86 -25.68
CA GLY A 275 -24.10 -21.84 -26.71
C GLY A 275 -23.57 -20.50 -26.17
N PRO A 276 -23.08 -19.61 -27.03
CA PRO A 276 -22.68 -18.26 -26.64
C PRO A 276 -23.89 -17.40 -26.28
N LEU A 277 -23.70 -16.46 -25.35
CA LEU A 277 -24.63 -15.38 -25.03
C LEU A 277 -24.48 -14.26 -26.07
N ALA A 278 -25.59 -13.78 -26.65
CA ALA A 278 -25.54 -12.59 -27.51
C ALA A 278 -25.93 -11.32 -26.74
N MET A 279 -25.14 -10.26 -26.93
CA MET A 279 -25.35 -8.96 -26.31
C MET A 279 -25.30 -7.87 -27.37
N ARG A 280 -26.33 -7.03 -27.42
CA ARG A 280 -26.36 -5.83 -28.26
C ARG A 280 -25.78 -4.66 -27.47
N LEU A 281 -24.64 -4.16 -27.92
CA LEU A 281 -23.99 -2.96 -27.41
C LEU A 281 -24.36 -1.75 -28.31
N ARG A 282 -23.84 -0.56 -27.97
CA ARG A 282 -24.09 0.66 -28.74
C ARG A 282 -23.65 0.55 -30.20
N HIS A 283 -22.53 -0.14 -30.44
CA HIS A 283 -21.91 -0.28 -31.77
C HIS A 283 -22.34 -1.52 -32.55
N GLY A 284 -23.06 -2.46 -31.94
CA GLY A 284 -23.51 -3.68 -32.62
C GLY A 284 -23.67 -4.91 -31.73
N TRP A 285 -23.84 -6.07 -32.37
CA TRP A 285 -24.06 -7.35 -31.69
C TRP A 285 -22.75 -8.09 -31.41
N THR A 286 -22.54 -8.47 -30.17
CA THR A 286 -21.38 -9.26 -29.74
C THR A 286 -21.82 -10.62 -29.22
N LEU A 287 -20.98 -11.64 -29.41
CA LEU A 287 -21.15 -12.96 -28.82
C LEU A 287 -20.13 -13.19 -27.69
N ASN A 288 -20.60 -13.71 -26.56
CA ASN A 288 -19.80 -14.04 -25.38
C ASN A 288 -19.99 -15.52 -25.00
N GLY A 289 -18.95 -16.33 -25.17
CA GLY A 289 -18.99 -17.78 -25.00
C GLY A 289 -18.28 -18.52 -26.15
N PRO A 290 -18.22 -19.86 -26.10
CA PRO A 290 -17.50 -20.65 -27.09
C PRO A 290 -18.16 -20.52 -28.48
N LEU A 291 -17.35 -20.16 -29.47
CA LEU A 291 -17.77 -20.03 -30.86
C LEU A 291 -17.51 -21.31 -31.70
N SER A 292 -16.77 -22.29 -31.14
CA SER A 292 -16.51 -23.59 -31.75
C SER A 292 -17.22 -24.72 -30.98
N ILE A 293 -17.77 -25.69 -31.71
CA ILE A 293 -18.43 -26.91 -31.18
C ILE A 293 -17.50 -28.13 -31.39
N SER A 294 -16.18 -27.94 -31.34
CA SER A 294 -15.23 -29.01 -31.69
C SER A 294 -14.81 -29.85 -30.47
N ASN A 295 -15.08 -31.16 -30.50
CA ASN A 295 -14.59 -32.19 -29.57
C ASN A 295 -13.08 -32.49 -29.68
N THR A 296 -12.26 -31.50 -30.04
CA THR A 296 -10.80 -31.67 -30.18
C THR A 296 -10.06 -31.03 -29.01
N SER A 297 -9.32 -31.87 -28.30
CA SER A 297 -8.47 -31.57 -27.15
C SER A 297 -7.31 -30.64 -27.51
N GLN A 298 -7.53 -29.33 -27.45
CA GLN A 298 -6.58 -28.25 -27.11
C GLN A 298 -7.24 -26.92 -27.51
N SER A 299 -8.07 -26.38 -26.63
CA SER A 299 -8.43 -24.97 -26.67
C SER A 299 -7.47 -24.23 -25.74
N ASP A 300 -6.66 -23.32 -26.27
CA ASP A 300 -5.89 -22.39 -25.44
C ASP A 300 -6.88 -21.52 -24.65
N ILE A 301 -7.08 -21.83 -23.36
CA ILE A 301 -7.92 -21.04 -22.47
C ILE A 301 -7.09 -19.82 -22.05
N THR A 302 -7.34 -18.67 -22.68
CA THR A 302 -6.65 -17.42 -22.37
C THR A 302 -7.55 -16.51 -21.52
N CYS A 303 -7.06 -16.10 -20.34
CA CYS A 303 -7.73 -15.13 -19.47
C CYS A 303 -7.02 -13.77 -19.58
N HIS A 304 -7.72 -12.78 -20.14
CA HIS A 304 -7.15 -11.47 -20.48
C HIS A 304 -7.44 -10.36 -19.45
N ARG A 305 -7.51 -10.69 -18.14
CA ARG A 305 -7.70 -9.65 -17.11
C ARG A 305 -6.49 -8.73 -17.05
N ILE A 306 -6.61 -7.53 -17.62
CA ILE A 306 -5.57 -6.50 -17.59
C ILE A 306 -5.98 -5.41 -16.60
N THR A 307 -5.20 -5.25 -15.52
CA THR A 307 -5.33 -4.12 -14.61
C THR A 307 -4.32 -3.05 -15.00
N VAL A 308 -4.80 -1.83 -15.29
CA VAL A 308 -3.93 -0.71 -15.69
C VAL A 308 -3.65 0.16 -14.48
N ARG A 309 -2.37 0.48 -14.25
CA ARG A 309 -1.93 1.52 -13.32
C ARG A 309 -0.89 2.40 -13.98
N GLU A 310 -1.18 3.70 -14.01
CA GLU A 310 -0.21 4.71 -14.43
C GLU A 310 0.84 4.90 -13.34
N THR A 311 2.11 4.85 -13.74
CA THR A 311 3.21 5.15 -12.82
C THR A 311 3.70 6.57 -13.08
N ASN A 312 3.52 7.46 -12.10
CA ASN A 312 4.22 8.75 -12.12
C ASN A 312 5.70 8.51 -11.83
N ASP A 313 6.60 9.04 -12.67
CA ASP A 313 8.05 8.87 -12.57
C ASP A 313 8.67 9.37 -11.24
N THR A 314 7.89 9.99 -10.35
CA THR A 314 8.38 10.57 -9.10
C THR A 314 8.17 9.70 -7.86
N VAL A 315 7.22 8.75 -7.82
CA VAL A 315 6.98 7.89 -6.64
C VAL A 315 6.42 6.53 -7.05
N LYS A 316 7.14 5.44 -6.73
CA LYS A 316 6.75 4.06 -7.07
C LYS A 316 5.38 3.65 -6.48
N GLU A 317 4.99 4.18 -5.32
CA GLU A 317 3.64 3.99 -4.72
C GLU A 317 3.27 5.16 -3.77
N VAL A 318 2.11 5.80 -3.99
CA VAL A 318 1.48 6.66 -2.95
C VAL A 318 0.81 5.73 -1.94
N ILE A 319 1.19 5.83 -0.67
CA ILE A 319 0.65 4.97 0.38
C ILE A 319 -0.79 5.39 0.68
N SER A 320 -1.70 4.42 0.75
CA SER A 320 -3.10 4.64 1.07
C SER A 320 -3.38 4.45 2.57
N PRO A 321 -4.40 5.11 3.15
CA PRO A 321 -4.80 4.90 4.54
C PRO A 321 -5.13 3.44 4.86
N GLU A 322 -5.70 2.70 3.92
CA GLU A 322 -6.04 1.29 4.06
C GLU A 322 -4.77 0.42 4.13
N ALA A 323 -3.69 0.80 3.42
CA ALA A 323 -2.41 0.11 3.52
C ALA A 323 -1.81 0.24 4.93
N ILE A 324 -1.90 1.43 5.55
CA ILE A 324 -1.47 1.64 6.93
C ILE A 324 -2.39 0.90 7.92
N GLY A 325 -3.70 0.89 7.67
CA GLY A 325 -4.67 0.10 8.46
C GLY A 325 -4.31 -1.38 8.50
N ARG A 326 -4.04 -1.99 7.33
CA ARG A 326 -3.59 -3.39 7.24
C ARG A 326 -2.26 -3.64 7.95
N MET A 327 -1.32 -2.69 7.89
CA MET A 327 -0.06 -2.79 8.64
C MET A 327 -0.30 -2.83 10.15
N PHE A 328 -1.26 -2.05 10.66
CA PHE A 328 -1.62 -2.12 12.08
C PHE A 328 -2.19 -3.49 12.48
N GLU A 329 -2.90 -4.17 11.57
CA GLU A 329 -3.47 -5.49 11.83
C GLU A 329 -2.43 -6.61 11.76
N LEU A 330 -1.60 -6.62 10.71
CA LEU A 330 -0.63 -7.69 10.41
C LEU A 330 0.60 -7.66 11.33
N ASP A 331 1.24 -6.50 11.51
CA ASP A 331 2.57 -6.43 12.14
C ASP A 331 2.55 -6.36 13.66
N PHE A 332 1.37 -6.16 14.23
CA PHE A 332 1.21 -5.97 15.67
C PHE A 332 0.30 -7.02 16.29
N ASN A 333 0.05 -8.15 15.62
CA ASN A 333 -0.80 -9.21 16.12
C ASN A 333 -0.35 -9.60 17.55
N ASP A 334 -1.13 -9.21 18.57
CA ASP A 334 -1.00 -9.81 19.90
C ASP A 334 -1.28 -11.28 19.65
N HIS A 335 -0.30 -12.16 19.87
CA HIS A 335 -0.45 -13.59 19.61
C HIS A 335 -1.83 -14.09 20.10
N LYS A 336 -2.76 -14.32 19.18
CA LYS A 336 -3.83 -15.28 19.40
C LYS A 336 -3.15 -16.64 19.36
N VAL A 337 -2.60 -17.02 20.50
CA VAL A 337 -2.06 -18.35 20.74
C VAL A 337 -3.22 -19.32 20.57
N GLY A 338 -3.16 -20.14 19.52
CA GLY A 338 -3.96 -21.35 19.43
C GLY A 338 -3.53 -22.33 20.53
N PRO A 339 -4.38 -23.30 20.91
CA PRO A 339 -4.16 -24.10 22.13
C PRO A 339 -2.85 -24.90 22.17
N ASP A 340 -2.22 -25.21 21.03
CA ASP A 340 -1.29 -26.35 20.95
C ASP A 340 0.18 -26.05 20.59
N GLU A 341 0.64 -24.80 20.54
CA GLU A 341 2.08 -24.55 20.30
C GLU A 341 2.69 -23.60 21.35
N ARG A 342 3.12 -24.18 22.47
CA ARG A 342 4.08 -23.58 23.41
C ARG A 342 5.16 -24.59 23.78
N SER A 343 6.16 -24.77 22.92
CA SER A 343 7.45 -25.30 23.35
C SER A 343 8.34 -24.14 23.80
N PHE A 344 8.19 -23.72 25.07
CA PHE A 344 9.16 -22.84 25.72
C PHE A 344 10.53 -23.54 25.83
N SER A 345 11.60 -22.77 25.61
CA SER A 345 12.98 -23.18 25.93
C SER A 345 13.08 -23.63 27.39
N GLN A 346 13.90 -24.65 27.68
CA GLN A 346 14.14 -25.14 29.04
C GLN A 346 14.71 -24.04 29.96
N GLU A 347 15.39 -23.04 29.42
CA GLU A 347 15.84 -21.86 30.18
C GLU A 347 14.69 -20.93 30.57
N ASP A 348 13.68 -20.75 29.70
CA ASP A 348 12.50 -19.93 30.00
C ASP A 348 11.62 -20.60 31.08
N LYS A 349 11.53 -21.94 31.07
CA LYS A 349 10.83 -22.71 32.11
C LYS A 349 11.54 -22.60 33.46
N ASN A 350 12.86 -22.71 33.47
CA ASN A 350 13.65 -22.52 34.69
C ASN A 350 13.51 -21.10 35.22
N TRP A 351 13.57 -20.08 34.37
CA TRP A 351 13.42 -18.67 34.77
C TRP A 351 12.03 -18.35 35.34
N THR A 352 10.98 -18.91 34.74
CA THR A 352 9.60 -18.75 35.22
C THR A 352 9.42 -19.42 36.58
N SER A 353 10.03 -20.59 36.81
CA SER A 353 10.01 -21.28 38.11
C SER A 353 10.79 -20.53 39.20
N THR A 354 11.90 -19.85 38.84
CA THR A 354 12.68 -19.05 39.79
C THR A 354 11.94 -17.78 40.20
N ILE A 355 11.22 -17.12 39.28
CA ILE A 355 10.39 -15.96 39.62
C ILE A 355 9.23 -16.35 40.53
N ILE A 356 8.56 -17.47 40.26
CA ILE A 356 7.45 -17.97 41.10
C ILE A 356 7.95 -18.31 42.51
N ASN A 357 9.09 -19.00 42.64
CA ASN A 357 9.63 -19.38 43.94
C ASN A 357 10.23 -18.19 44.73
N SER A 358 10.67 -17.13 44.05
CA SER A 358 11.18 -15.91 44.71
C SER A 358 10.09 -15.00 45.29
N THR A 359 8.80 -15.31 45.05
CA THR A 359 7.66 -14.51 45.55
C THR A 359 6.99 -15.16 46.77
N THR A 360 7.50 -16.30 47.26
CA THR A 360 6.94 -17.05 48.39
C THR A 360 8.02 -17.43 49.40
N SER A 361 8.53 -16.43 50.13
CA SER A 361 9.19 -16.64 51.41
C SER A 361 9.13 -15.34 52.20
N ASP A 362 8.01 -15.10 52.86
CA ASP A 362 7.96 -14.64 54.25
C ASP A 362 6.49 -14.45 54.66
N LEU A 363 6.08 -15.26 55.64
CA LEU A 363 5.12 -15.03 56.73
C LEU A 363 4.38 -16.33 57.07
N ASN A 364 4.84 -17.00 58.12
CA ASN A 364 4.13 -18.08 58.82
C ASN A 364 2.82 -17.57 59.44
N PRO A 365 1.72 -18.35 59.41
CA PRO A 365 0.47 -18.05 60.11
C PRO A 365 0.38 -18.77 61.47
N GLU A 366 -0.17 -18.10 62.49
CA GLU A 366 -0.86 -18.76 63.60
C GLU A 366 -2.38 -18.68 63.40
N PRO A 367 -3.17 -19.64 63.94
CA PRO A 367 -4.51 -19.92 63.46
C PRO A 367 -5.58 -19.18 64.25
N GLY A 368 -6.49 -18.52 63.53
CA GLY A 368 -7.72 -17.95 64.07
C GLY A 368 -8.71 -17.63 62.94
N ASN A 369 -9.59 -18.57 62.63
CA ASN A 369 -10.81 -18.34 61.84
C ASN A 369 -11.82 -17.49 62.67
N PRO A 370 -12.91 -16.88 62.13
CA PRO A 370 -13.51 -17.10 60.81
C PRO A 370 -14.04 -15.85 60.03
N GLN A 371 -14.26 -16.09 58.73
CA GLN A 371 -15.26 -15.47 57.84
C GLN A 371 -15.19 -13.96 57.54
N THR A 372 -14.95 -13.63 56.27
CA THR A 372 -15.93 -12.92 55.42
C THR A 372 -15.50 -12.88 53.96
N ASP A 373 -16.49 -13.15 53.11
CA ASP A 373 -16.70 -12.74 51.72
C ASP A 373 -15.65 -13.06 50.64
N GLN A 374 -16.11 -13.89 49.70
CA GLN A 374 -15.51 -14.20 48.42
C GLN A 374 -15.31 -12.93 47.58
N GLU A 375 -14.07 -12.51 47.35
CA GLU A 375 -13.74 -11.69 46.18
C GLU A 375 -13.47 -12.63 44.98
N PRO A 376 -14.09 -12.37 43.81
CA PRO A 376 -13.88 -13.20 42.64
C PRO A 376 -12.44 -13.03 42.15
N ASP A 377 -11.83 -14.16 41.82
CA ASP A 377 -10.53 -14.28 41.14
C ASP A 377 -10.56 -13.52 39.80
N ILE A 378 -10.17 -12.24 39.82
CA ILE A 378 -9.95 -11.44 38.61
C ILE A 378 -8.45 -11.25 38.44
N ARG A 379 -7.82 -12.21 37.78
CA ARG A 379 -6.57 -11.97 37.06
C ARG A 379 -6.79 -10.82 36.05
N LEU A 380 -6.42 -9.61 36.44
CA LEU A 380 -6.53 -8.41 35.62
C LEU A 380 -5.79 -8.61 34.28
N ARG A 381 -6.56 -8.78 33.22
CA ARG A 381 -6.08 -8.75 31.84
C ARG A 381 -5.34 -7.43 31.60
N ARG A 382 -4.09 -7.47 31.10
CA ARG A 382 -3.30 -6.30 30.71
C ARG A 382 -4.03 -5.49 29.61
N GLY A 383 -4.81 -4.48 30.00
CA GLY A 383 -5.54 -3.55 29.12
C GLY A 383 -5.11 -2.08 29.31
N LEU A 384 -5.57 -1.19 28.42
CA LEU A 384 -5.39 0.27 28.52
C LEU A 384 -6.07 0.81 29.79
N LYS A 385 -5.33 1.54 30.63
CA LYS A 385 -5.89 2.17 31.83
C LYS A 385 -6.43 3.55 31.46
N ILE A 386 -7.74 3.62 31.19
CA ILE A 386 -8.44 4.86 30.89
C ILE A 386 -9.23 5.27 32.12
N ALA A 387 -9.10 6.53 32.53
CA ALA A 387 -9.93 7.14 33.54
C ALA A 387 -10.63 8.37 32.97
N HIS A 388 -11.90 8.55 33.34
CA HIS A 388 -12.65 9.76 33.10
C HIS A 388 -13.22 10.25 34.43
N LEU A 389 -12.92 11.49 34.79
CA LEU A 389 -13.37 12.11 36.03
C LEU A 389 -14.07 13.43 35.72
N ASN A 390 -15.24 13.61 36.30
CA ASN A 390 -15.86 14.91 36.40
C ASN A 390 -15.30 15.60 37.66
N VAL A 391 -14.46 16.62 37.47
CA VAL A 391 -13.69 17.20 38.58
C VAL A 391 -14.43 18.37 39.26
N ASN A 392 -15.29 19.05 38.51
CA ASN A 392 -16.01 20.26 38.92
C ASN A 392 -15.06 21.28 39.60
N ARG A 393 -14.33 22.03 38.76
CA ARG A 393 -13.19 22.92 39.08
C ARG A 393 -11.89 22.16 39.41
N LEU A 394 -10.97 22.17 38.44
CA LEU A 394 -9.70 21.44 38.53
C LEU A 394 -8.71 22.06 39.51
N ILE A 395 -8.60 23.39 39.55
CA ILE A 395 -7.54 24.11 40.29
C ILE A 395 -7.54 23.71 41.77
N CYS A 396 -8.72 23.65 42.40
CA CYS A 396 -8.85 23.34 43.82
C CYS A 396 -8.55 21.87 44.16
N LYS A 397 -8.48 20.98 43.16
CA LYS A 397 -8.31 19.52 43.33
C LYS A 397 -7.08 18.99 42.61
N PHE A 398 -6.20 19.87 42.13
CA PHE A 398 -5.11 19.48 41.25
C PHE A 398 -4.11 18.54 41.93
N ASP A 399 -3.82 18.77 43.21
CA ASP A 399 -2.92 17.90 43.98
C ASP A 399 -3.52 16.52 44.27
N GLU A 400 -4.84 16.41 44.43
CA GLU A 400 -5.53 15.11 44.55
C GLU A 400 -5.44 14.33 43.24
N ILE A 401 -5.59 15.02 42.10
CA ILE A 401 -5.42 14.42 40.77
C ILE A 401 -3.98 13.94 40.56
N LYS A 402 -2.96 14.71 40.98
CA LYS A 402 -1.55 14.26 40.94
C LYS A 402 -1.33 12.98 41.74
N LYS A 403 -1.81 12.93 42.98
CA LYS A 403 -1.71 11.72 43.83
C LYS A 403 -2.43 10.53 43.21
N LEU A 404 -3.59 10.75 42.59
CA LEU A 404 -4.35 9.70 41.91
C LEU A 404 -3.58 9.14 40.70
N ILE A 405 -2.93 10.01 39.92
CA ILE A 405 -2.10 9.64 38.78
C ILE A 405 -0.85 8.85 39.23
N GLU A 406 -0.21 9.25 40.32
CA GLU A 406 0.93 8.54 40.91
C GLU A 406 0.53 7.14 41.40
N LYS A 407 -0.63 7.03 42.06
CA LYS A 407 -1.11 5.76 42.64
C LYS A 407 -1.57 4.75 41.58
N HIS A 408 -2.30 5.19 40.56
CA HIS A 408 -2.95 4.27 39.61
C HIS A 408 -2.28 4.20 38.24
N SER A 409 -1.45 5.18 37.87
CA SER A 409 -0.67 5.23 36.63
C SER A 409 -1.52 5.03 35.35
N PHE A 410 -2.45 5.94 35.07
CA PHE A 410 -3.33 5.87 33.89
C PHE A 410 -2.56 6.04 32.57
N ASP A 411 -3.04 5.44 31.48
CA ASP A 411 -2.55 5.70 30.13
C ASP A 411 -3.25 6.95 29.54
N PHE A 412 -4.56 7.08 29.80
CA PHE A 412 -5.39 8.23 29.48
C PHE A 412 -6.19 8.67 30.70
N LEU A 413 -6.20 9.97 30.98
CA LEU A 413 -7.05 10.58 31.98
C LEU A 413 -7.77 11.77 31.38
N ALA A 414 -9.08 11.66 31.21
CA ALA A 414 -9.93 12.75 30.77
C ALA A 414 -10.63 13.39 31.98
N LEU A 415 -10.48 14.70 32.12
CA LEU A 415 -11.10 15.51 33.15
C LEU A 415 -12.16 16.39 32.49
N SER A 416 -13.42 16.21 32.88
CA SER A 416 -14.54 17.05 32.46
C SER A 416 -14.94 18.01 33.58
N GLU A 417 -15.65 19.10 33.22
CA GLU A 417 -16.02 20.15 34.17
C GLU A 417 -14.77 20.71 34.88
N THR A 418 -13.73 21.04 34.11
CA THR A 418 -12.46 21.55 34.64
C THR A 418 -12.54 23.02 35.07
N TRP A 419 -13.48 23.79 34.51
CA TRP A 419 -13.66 25.23 34.69
C TRP A 419 -12.43 26.08 34.37
N LEU A 420 -11.51 25.54 33.55
CA LEU A 420 -10.30 26.24 33.13
C LEU A 420 -10.64 27.41 32.21
N THR A 421 -9.87 28.50 32.38
CA THR A 421 -9.88 29.70 31.53
C THR A 421 -8.52 29.85 30.86
N SER A 422 -8.50 30.57 29.73
CA SER A 422 -7.27 30.88 28.98
C SER A 422 -6.26 31.74 29.76
N SER A 423 -6.64 32.24 30.94
CA SER A 423 -5.76 32.98 31.86
C SER A 423 -4.84 32.07 32.69
N ILE A 424 -5.13 30.77 32.78
CA ILE A 424 -4.30 29.80 33.52
C ILE A 424 -3.20 29.31 32.59
N SER A 425 -1.94 29.33 33.04
CA SER A 425 -0.80 28.90 32.26
C SER A 425 -0.77 27.38 32.05
N ASP A 426 -0.21 26.91 30.93
CA ASP A 426 -0.02 25.47 30.69
C ASP A 426 1.00 24.86 31.69
N ASP A 427 1.92 25.66 32.24
CA ASP A 427 2.92 25.21 33.20
C ASP A 427 2.30 24.81 34.55
N GLU A 428 1.24 25.51 34.99
CA GLU A 428 0.49 25.17 36.20
C GLU A 428 -0.24 23.82 36.11
N LEU A 429 -0.56 23.39 34.89
CA LEU A 429 -1.27 22.15 34.59
C LEU A 429 -0.32 21.01 34.22
N ASN A 430 0.99 21.23 34.26
CA ASN A 430 1.96 20.22 33.87
C ASN A 430 2.10 19.12 34.94
N ILE A 431 2.08 17.86 34.48
CA ILE A 431 2.30 16.68 35.32
C ILE A 431 3.44 15.88 34.72
N SER A 432 4.46 15.59 35.53
CA SER A 432 5.64 14.86 35.07
C SER A 432 5.25 13.53 34.44
N GLY A 433 5.63 13.36 33.17
CA GLY A 433 5.35 12.16 32.39
C GLY A 433 3.99 12.08 31.70
N TYR A 434 3.20 13.17 31.70
CA TYR A 434 1.98 13.29 30.90
C TYR A 434 2.01 14.54 30.01
N THR A 435 1.55 14.38 28.77
CA THR A 435 1.20 15.46 27.85
C THR A 435 -0.28 15.68 27.95
N PHE A 436 -0.75 16.92 27.90
CA PHE A 436 -2.18 17.19 27.96
C PHE A 436 -2.66 18.03 26.79
N ALA A 437 -3.95 17.88 26.49
CA ALA A 437 -4.68 18.75 25.58
C ALA A 437 -5.89 19.30 26.34
N ARG A 438 -6.11 20.62 26.25
CA ARG A 438 -7.23 21.29 26.92
C ARG A 438 -8.14 22.00 25.94
N LYS A 439 -9.42 22.03 26.28
CA LYS A 439 -10.44 22.87 25.66
C LYS A 439 -11.08 23.69 26.76
N ASP A 440 -10.64 24.94 26.82
CA ASP A 440 -11.12 25.90 27.80
C ASP A 440 -12.49 26.45 27.41
N ARG A 441 -13.16 27.06 28.38
CA ARG A 441 -14.43 27.73 28.14
C ARG A 441 -14.24 28.92 27.21
N SER A 442 -15.10 29.04 26.20
CA SER A 442 -15.10 30.18 25.28
C SER A 442 -15.69 31.46 25.89
N ASP A 443 -16.48 31.36 26.97
CA ASP A 443 -17.11 32.52 27.63
C ASP A 443 -17.25 32.31 29.16
N PRO A 444 -16.66 33.20 30.00
CA PRO A 444 -16.78 33.21 31.46
C PRO A 444 -18.21 33.36 32.02
N THR A 445 -19.17 33.77 31.19
CA THR A 445 -20.50 34.22 31.65
C THR A 445 -21.68 33.35 31.20
N LYS A 446 -21.49 32.43 30.24
CA LYS A 446 -22.57 31.54 29.75
C LYS A 446 -22.49 30.14 30.36
N SER A 447 -23.64 29.59 30.72
CA SER A 447 -23.83 28.30 31.39
C SER A 447 -23.64 27.06 30.50
N GLN A 448 -22.96 27.18 29.35
CA GLN A 448 -22.75 26.05 28.44
C GLN A 448 -21.28 25.64 28.36
N GLY A 449 -20.98 24.54 29.06
CA GLY A 449 -19.75 23.75 28.92
C GLY A 449 -18.71 24.00 30.02
N GLY A 450 -18.44 22.99 30.85
CA GLY A 450 -17.47 23.06 31.94
C GLY A 450 -15.99 22.92 31.56
N GLY A 451 -15.64 22.91 30.28
CA GLY A 451 -14.27 22.69 29.81
C GLY A 451 -13.80 21.23 29.94
N MET A 452 -12.76 20.88 29.18
CA MET A 452 -12.20 19.52 29.14
C MET A 452 -10.67 19.57 29.13
N LEU A 453 -10.04 18.67 29.89
CA LEU A 453 -8.59 18.48 29.90
C LEU A 453 -8.30 17.00 29.80
N VAL A 454 -7.49 16.58 28.82
CA VAL A 454 -7.11 15.18 28.63
C VAL A 454 -5.61 15.05 28.82
N TYR A 455 -5.20 14.31 29.84
CA TYR A 455 -3.83 13.85 30.03
C TYR A 455 -3.61 12.52 29.30
N VAL A 456 -2.50 12.46 28.57
CA VAL A 456 -2.00 11.28 27.87
C VAL A 456 -0.58 11.06 28.34
N LYS A 457 -0.25 9.85 28.79
CA LYS A 457 1.10 9.55 29.28
C LYS A 457 2.13 9.79 28.17
N SER A 458 3.05 10.75 28.35
CA SER A 458 3.90 11.36 27.31
C SER A 458 4.78 10.38 26.54
N TYR A 459 4.94 9.16 27.06
CA TYR A 459 6.00 8.24 26.65
C TYR A 459 5.50 6.89 26.15
N LYS A 460 4.19 6.68 26.03
CA LYS A 460 3.65 5.36 25.68
C LYS A 460 2.45 5.45 24.73
N ILE A 461 2.70 5.89 23.49
CA ILE A 461 1.85 5.43 22.39
C ILE A 461 2.13 3.94 22.26
N SER A 462 1.32 3.13 22.93
CA SER A 462 1.42 1.69 22.81
C SER A 462 1.01 1.28 21.40
N VAL A 463 1.60 0.19 20.93
CA VAL A 463 1.21 -0.45 19.67
C VAL A 463 -0.31 -0.70 19.63
N ARG A 464 -0.88 -1.17 20.74
CA ARG A 464 -2.31 -1.47 20.85
C ARG A 464 -3.18 -0.23 20.72
N MET A 465 -2.78 0.89 21.33
CA MET A 465 -3.46 2.18 21.16
C MET A 465 -3.46 2.65 19.70
N MET A 466 -2.40 2.37 18.94
CA MET A 466 -2.39 2.67 17.50
C MET A 466 -3.35 1.78 16.71
N LYS A 467 -3.48 0.51 17.09
CA LYS A 467 -4.49 -0.39 16.49
C LYS A 467 -5.91 0.07 16.78
N ASP A 468 -6.21 0.33 18.05
CA ASP A 468 -7.57 0.66 18.48
C ASP A 468 -8.02 2.00 17.87
N ALA A 469 -7.09 2.94 17.66
CA ALA A 469 -7.34 4.23 17.01
C ALA A 469 -6.97 4.25 15.51
N ALA A 470 -6.73 3.10 14.87
CA ALA A 470 -6.25 3.01 13.50
C ALA A 470 -7.12 3.77 12.50
N GLY A 471 -8.45 3.69 12.64
CA GLY A 471 -9.40 4.38 11.74
C GLY A 471 -9.25 5.91 11.73
N VAL A 472 -8.77 6.50 12.83
CA VAL A 472 -8.56 7.96 12.95
C VAL A 472 -7.12 8.34 12.64
N ILE A 473 -6.16 7.53 13.10
CA ILE A 473 -4.72 7.83 13.00
C ILE A 473 -4.18 7.53 11.61
N ALA A 474 -4.67 6.49 10.92
CA ALA A 474 -4.14 6.04 9.64
C ALA A 474 -4.17 7.13 8.54
N PRO A 475 -5.27 7.88 8.32
CA PRO A 475 -5.27 8.96 7.32
C PRO A 475 -4.26 10.07 7.62
N VAL A 476 -4.13 10.45 8.91
CA VAL A 476 -3.20 11.49 9.35
C VAL A 476 -1.75 11.04 9.16
N LEU A 477 -1.43 9.82 9.59
CA LEU A 477 -0.10 9.24 9.40
C LEU A 477 0.24 9.08 7.92
N THR A 478 -0.71 8.64 7.10
CA THR A 478 -0.54 8.51 5.65
C THR A 478 -0.09 9.83 5.04
N ARG A 479 -0.78 10.93 5.39
CA ARG A 479 -0.41 12.26 4.91
C ARG A 479 0.98 12.67 5.39
N ILE A 480 1.34 12.40 6.63
CA ILE A 480 2.68 12.72 7.16
C ILE A 480 3.76 11.91 6.45
N ILE A 481 3.53 10.62 6.23
CA ILE A 481 4.49 9.69 5.62
C ILE A 481 4.69 10.01 4.14
N ASN A 482 3.61 10.21 3.38
CA ASN A 482 3.69 10.62 1.98
C ASN A 482 4.44 11.96 1.85
N ASN A 483 4.13 12.95 2.69
CA ASN A 483 4.90 14.21 2.72
C ASN A 483 6.37 13.99 3.10
N SER A 484 6.67 13.06 4.00
CA SER A 484 8.05 12.73 4.38
C SER A 484 8.84 12.18 3.19
N PHE A 485 8.27 11.26 2.42
CA PHE A 485 8.90 10.70 1.22
C PHE A 485 9.02 11.72 0.09
N LEU A 486 7.96 12.48 -0.19
CA LEU A 486 7.96 13.53 -1.22
C LEU A 486 9.00 14.62 -0.95
N ASN A 487 9.19 15.02 0.31
CA ASN A 487 10.20 16.00 0.70
C ASN A 487 11.54 15.37 1.07
N GLY A 488 11.67 14.04 0.98
CA GLY A 488 12.83 13.24 1.40
C GLY A 488 13.40 13.62 2.76
N CYS A 489 12.51 13.92 3.73
CA CYS A 489 12.88 14.36 5.06
C CYS A 489 12.23 13.49 6.11
N PHE A 490 13.04 12.82 6.94
CA PHE A 490 12.55 12.04 8.06
C PHE A 490 12.08 12.95 9.21
N PRO A 491 10.91 12.70 9.84
CA PRO A 491 10.37 13.59 10.87
C PRO A 491 11.28 13.73 12.10
N LYS A 492 11.59 14.98 12.47
CA LYS A 492 12.55 15.31 13.56
C LYS A 492 12.16 14.68 14.90
N ARG A 493 10.88 14.70 15.28
CA ARG A 493 10.39 14.12 16.55
C ARG A 493 10.60 12.60 16.66
N TRP A 494 10.80 11.91 15.54
CA TRP A 494 11.00 10.46 15.52
C TRP A 494 12.49 10.06 15.50
N LYS A 495 13.40 11.04 15.53
CA LYS A 495 14.86 10.82 15.52
C LYS A 495 15.48 10.63 16.91
N SER A 496 14.68 10.72 17.96
CA SER A 496 15.12 10.51 19.33
C SER A 496 14.80 9.09 19.80
N ALA A 497 15.81 8.40 20.36
CA ALA A 497 15.69 7.04 20.88
C ALA A 497 15.95 7.01 22.39
N LYS A 498 15.27 6.10 23.09
CA LYS A 498 15.59 5.81 24.50
C LYS A 498 16.33 4.48 24.58
N VAL A 499 17.49 4.47 25.21
CA VAL A 499 18.38 3.32 25.29
C VAL A 499 18.21 2.62 26.64
N PHE A 500 17.91 1.33 26.59
CA PHE A 500 17.89 0.45 27.74
C PHE A 500 19.10 -0.48 27.68
N ALA A 501 19.84 -0.58 28.77
CA ALA A 501 20.96 -1.52 28.87
C ALA A 501 20.44 -2.90 29.28
N LEU A 502 20.42 -3.85 28.35
CA LEU A 502 20.07 -5.24 28.64
C LEU A 502 21.34 -6.03 29.00
N PHE A 503 21.38 -6.61 30.19
CA PHE A 503 22.49 -7.47 30.60
C PHE A 503 22.58 -8.71 29.71
N LYS A 504 23.79 -9.03 29.22
CA LYS A 504 24.05 -10.21 28.38
C LYS A 504 24.56 -11.38 29.20
N ASP A 505 25.79 -11.29 29.72
CA ASP A 505 26.48 -12.35 30.47
C ASP A 505 27.76 -11.80 31.12
N GLY A 506 28.36 -12.54 32.06
CA GLY A 506 29.63 -12.19 32.73
C GLY A 506 29.47 -11.23 33.92
N GLU A 507 30.51 -10.44 34.21
CA GLU A 507 30.47 -9.49 35.32
C GLU A 507 29.51 -8.32 35.06
N ARG A 508 28.61 -8.05 36.02
CA ARG A 508 27.60 -6.98 35.93
C ARG A 508 28.18 -5.56 36.04
N THR A 509 29.43 -5.43 36.45
CA THR A 509 30.16 -4.15 36.56
C THR A 509 30.76 -3.71 35.24
N SER A 510 30.97 -4.64 34.29
CA SER A 510 31.56 -4.31 32.99
C SER A 510 30.51 -3.80 32.00
N LYS A 511 30.74 -2.60 31.45
CA LYS A 511 29.87 -1.98 30.44
C LYS A 511 29.72 -2.80 29.16
N ASP A 512 30.73 -3.59 28.78
CA ASP A 512 30.74 -4.35 27.54
C ASP A 512 29.86 -5.62 27.61
N ASN A 513 29.41 -5.97 28.82
CA ASN A 513 28.49 -7.06 29.08
C ASN A 513 27.01 -6.64 28.96
N TYR A 514 26.73 -5.38 28.61
CA TYR A 514 25.38 -4.89 28.35
C TYR A 514 25.17 -4.61 26.87
N ARG A 515 23.96 -4.90 26.37
CA ARG A 515 23.50 -4.55 25.04
C ARG A 515 22.63 -3.29 25.11
N PRO A 516 22.96 -2.20 24.41
CA PRO A 516 22.09 -1.04 24.32
C PRO A 516 20.92 -1.33 23.37
N ILE A 517 19.69 -1.38 23.89
CA ILE A 517 18.48 -1.54 23.08
C ILE A 517 17.82 -0.18 22.92
N SER A 518 17.73 0.29 21.67
CA SER A 518 17.04 1.54 21.33
C SER A 518 15.54 1.31 21.18
N VAL A 519 14.77 1.81 22.14
CA VAL A 519 13.31 1.89 22.05
C VAL A 519 12.94 3.13 21.23
N LEU A 520 12.56 2.88 19.98
CA LEU A 520 12.06 3.89 19.06
C LEU A 520 10.54 4.11 19.22
N SER A 521 10.07 5.29 18.83
CA SER A 521 8.63 5.58 18.76
C SER A 521 7.92 4.55 17.89
N ALA A 522 6.76 4.05 18.36
CA ALA A 522 5.98 3.08 17.62
C ALA A 522 5.54 3.62 16.24
N VAL A 523 5.32 4.94 16.13
CA VAL A 523 5.02 5.62 14.86
C VAL A 523 6.23 5.66 13.92
N SER A 524 7.45 5.78 14.45
CA SER A 524 8.70 5.69 13.66
C SER A 524 8.82 4.33 12.98
N LYS A 525 8.43 3.27 13.68
CA LYS A 525 8.48 1.90 13.14
C LYS A 525 7.55 1.72 11.94
N VAL A 526 6.40 2.41 11.90
CA VAL A 526 5.46 2.35 10.77
C VAL A 526 6.12 2.89 9.50
N ILE A 527 6.70 4.10 9.54
CA ILE A 527 7.37 4.68 8.37
C ILE A 527 8.62 3.88 7.98
N GLU A 528 9.38 3.39 8.95
CA GLU A 528 10.55 2.52 8.72
C GLU A 528 10.15 1.21 8.03
N ARG A 529 9.02 0.62 8.41
CA ARG A 529 8.51 -0.61 7.80
C ARG A 529 8.10 -0.39 6.36
N ILE A 530 7.40 0.70 6.06
CA ILE A 530 7.04 1.03 4.68
C ILE A 530 8.28 1.20 3.81
N ALA A 531 9.26 1.97 4.30
CA ALA A 531 10.53 2.14 3.60
C ALA A 531 11.29 0.82 3.44
N HIS A 532 11.27 -0.02 4.47
CA HIS A 532 11.86 -1.37 4.45
C HIS A 532 11.23 -2.26 3.39
N ASP A 533 9.89 -2.29 3.30
CA ASP A 533 9.18 -3.16 2.37
C ASP A 533 9.40 -2.71 0.92
N GLN A 534 9.42 -1.40 0.67
CA GLN A 534 9.75 -0.84 -0.65
C GLN A 534 11.20 -1.13 -1.06
N LEU A 535 12.16 -0.88 -0.15
CA LEU A 535 13.58 -1.14 -0.44
C LEU A 535 13.86 -2.64 -0.56
N GLY A 536 13.27 -3.46 0.30
CA GLY A 536 13.37 -4.92 0.28
C GLY A 536 12.81 -5.50 -1.02
N GLY A 537 11.67 -4.99 -1.49
CA GLY A 537 11.11 -5.32 -2.81
C GLY A 537 12.08 -4.99 -3.93
N TYR A 538 12.64 -3.78 -3.94
CA TYR A 538 13.64 -3.36 -4.93
C TYR A 538 14.91 -4.23 -4.92
N LEU A 539 15.43 -4.57 -3.74
CA LEU A 539 16.61 -5.43 -3.62
C LEU A 539 16.37 -6.85 -4.14
N LYS A 540 15.14 -7.37 -3.96
CA LYS A 540 14.73 -8.69 -4.44
C LYS A 540 14.51 -8.69 -5.95
N GLU A 541 13.79 -7.71 -6.49
CA GLU A 541 13.53 -7.56 -7.94
C GLU A 541 14.84 -7.47 -8.73
N ASN A 542 15.83 -6.76 -8.21
CA ASN A 542 17.11 -6.55 -8.90
C ASN A 542 18.21 -7.53 -8.48
N SER A 543 17.90 -8.55 -7.66
CA SER A 543 18.88 -9.54 -7.17
C SER A 543 20.18 -8.94 -6.62
N ILE A 544 20.08 -7.82 -5.89
CA ILE A 544 21.24 -7.04 -5.43
C ILE A 544 21.98 -7.73 -4.27
N LEU A 545 21.24 -8.45 -3.42
CA LEU A 545 21.81 -9.11 -2.24
C LEU A 545 22.49 -10.43 -2.62
N THR A 546 23.72 -10.64 -2.14
CA THR A 546 24.51 -11.85 -2.43
C THR A 546 23.77 -13.13 -2.02
N SER A 547 23.94 -14.20 -2.79
CA SER A 547 23.27 -15.49 -2.53
C SER A 547 23.74 -16.14 -1.22
N THR A 548 24.97 -15.84 -0.79
CA THR A 548 25.64 -16.33 0.43
C THR A 548 25.22 -15.59 1.70
N GLN A 549 24.44 -14.50 1.58
CA GLN A 549 23.87 -13.80 2.74
C GLN A 549 22.56 -14.46 3.16
N PHE A 550 22.56 -15.16 4.29
CA PHE A 550 21.39 -15.83 4.87
C PHE A 550 20.72 -15.03 5.99
N GLY A 551 21.43 -14.09 6.63
CA GLY A 551 20.91 -13.33 7.76
C GLY A 551 19.82 -12.33 7.36
N PHE A 552 18.74 -12.26 8.15
CA PHE A 552 17.69 -11.24 8.06
C PHE A 552 17.00 -11.12 6.69
N ARG A 553 16.89 -12.24 5.96
CA ARG A 553 16.20 -12.29 4.66
C ARG A 553 14.98 -13.21 4.72
N ALA A 554 13.94 -12.83 4.00
CA ALA A 554 12.77 -13.70 3.82
C ALA A 554 13.19 -14.98 3.08
N ASN A 555 12.65 -16.12 3.52
CA ASN A 555 12.88 -17.45 2.94
C ASN A 555 14.36 -17.89 2.93
N ARG A 556 15.15 -17.38 3.89
CA ARG A 556 16.49 -17.86 4.22
C ARG A 556 16.55 -18.07 5.73
N SER A 557 17.23 -19.12 6.14
CA SER A 557 17.29 -19.50 7.55
C SER A 557 18.72 -19.83 7.96
N THR A 558 18.96 -19.85 9.27
CA THR A 558 20.25 -20.23 9.83
C THR A 558 20.59 -21.70 9.55
N GLU A 559 19.57 -22.54 9.43
CA GLU A 559 19.70 -23.96 9.08
C GLU A 559 20.19 -24.10 7.64
N MET A 560 19.61 -23.36 6.68
CA MET A 560 20.09 -23.39 5.29
C MET A 560 21.56 -22.94 5.17
N ALA A 561 21.95 -21.93 5.95
CA ALA A 561 23.34 -21.47 5.98
C ALA A 561 24.28 -22.56 6.49
N LEU A 562 23.87 -23.24 7.57
CA LEU A 562 24.61 -24.37 8.14
C LEU A 562 24.71 -25.53 7.15
N THR A 563 23.60 -25.94 6.54
CA THR A 563 23.56 -27.04 5.57
C THR A 563 24.46 -26.76 4.37
N ASN A 564 24.35 -25.57 3.75
CA ASN A 564 25.19 -25.22 2.61
C ASN A 564 26.69 -25.22 3.01
N PHE A 565 27.01 -24.67 4.18
CA PHE A 565 28.38 -24.64 4.69
C PHE A 565 28.93 -26.06 4.94
N THR A 566 28.15 -26.93 5.58
CA THR A 566 28.58 -28.31 5.85
C THR A 566 28.70 -29.13 4.56
N ASP A 567 27.77 -28.95 3.62
CA ASP A 567 27.79 -29.65 2.33
C ASP A 567 29.03 -29.30 1.53
N ASP A 568 29.42 -28.01 1.52
CA ASP A 568 30.63 -27.58 0.81
C ASP A 568 31.90 -28.14 1.45
N ILE A 569 31.98 -28.17 2.79
CA ILE A 569 33.12 -28.80 3.47
C ILE A 569 33.18 -30.30 3.17
N LEU A 570 32.04 -31.00 3.19
CA LEU A 570 31.98 -32.43 2.89
C LEU A 570 32.44 -32.72 1.45
N LYS A 571 32.00 -31.91 0.47
CA LYS A 571 32.50 -32.01 -0.92
C LYS A 571 34.01 -31.82 -1.02
N HIS A 572 34.59 -30.87 -0.28
CA HIS A 572 36.04 -30.68 -0.24
C HIS A 572 36.75 -31.89 0.38
N MET A 573 36.19 -32.48 1.43
CA MET A 573 36.73 -33.69 2.06
C MET A 573 36.70 -34.89 1.11
N ASP A 574 35.62 -35.07 0.35
CA ASP A 574 35.49 -36.12 -0.68
C ASP A 574 36.57 -35.97 -1.77
N ASN A 575 36.91 -34.73 -2.13
CA ASN A 575 37.99 -34.39 -3.04
C ASN A 575 39.40 -34.51 -2.41
N LYS A 576 39.50 -35.08 -1.20
CA LYS A 576 40.74 -35.22 -0.41
C LYS A 576 41.40 -33.87 -0.08
N GLN A 577 40.65 -32.78 -0.05
CA GLN A 577 41.13 -31.45 0.32
C GLN A 577 40.86 -31.17 1.80
N VAL A 578 41.59 -30.19 2.34
CA VAL A 578 41.38 -29.66 3.69
C VAL A 578 40.81 -28.25 3.54
N THR A 579 39.82 -27.90 4.36
CA THR A 579 39.17 -26.59 4.33
C THR A 579 39.66 -25.73 5.49
N GLY A 580 40.17 -24.54 5.19
CA GLY A 580 40.45 -23.52 6.20
C GLY A 580 39.26 -22.58 6.35
N VAL A 581 38.82 -22.36 7.59
CA VAL A 581 37.67 -21.49 7.92
C VAL A 581 38.10 -20.42 8.90
N VAL A 582 37.82 -19.16 8.58
CA VAL A 582 38.09 -18.03 9.48
C VAL A 582 36.76 -17.44 9.97
N TYR A 583 36.50 -17.60 11.26
CA TYR A 583 35.35 -16.99 11.92
C TYR A 583 35.70 -15.57 12.35
N LEU A 584 35.15 -14.58 11.66
CA LEU A 584 35.37 -13.16 11.96
C LEU A 584 34.26 -12.60 12.85
N ASP A 585 34.64 -11.93 13.93
CA ASP A 585 33.72 -11.20 14.81
C ASP A 585 33.97 -9.70 14.71
N LEU A 586 32.93 -8.89 14.49
CA LEU A 586 33.03 -7.43 14.38
C LEU A 586 32.71 -6.76 15.72
N LYS A 587 33.53 -5.77 16.13
CA LYS A 587 33.26 -4.99 17.34
C LYS A 587 32.07 -4.05 17.11
N LYS A 588 30.97 -4.29 17.84
CA LYS A 588 29.78 -3.41 17.88
C LYS A 588 29.33 -3.02 16.46
N ALA A 589 29.07 -4.02 15.62
CA ALA A 589 28.87 -3.86 14.18
C ALA A 589 27.76 -2.86 13.81
N PHE A 590 26.63 -2.85 14.53
CA PHE A 590 25.55 -1.88 14.30
C PHE A 590 25.94 -0.46 14.72
N ASP A 591 26.70 -0.30 15.79
CA ASP A 591 27.10 1.02 16.34
C ASP A 591 28.24 1.67 15.53
N THR A 592 28.97 0.89 14.72
CA THR A 592 30.15 1.35 13.97
C THR A 592 29.86 1.70 12.51
N VAL A 593 28.63 1.51 12.03
CA VAL A 593 28.23 1.82 10.64
C VAL A 593 28.48 3.29 10.32
N ASN A 594 29.34 3.58 9.34
CA ASN A 594 29.60 4.95 8.93
C ASN A 594 28.53 5.46 7.97
N HIS A 595 27.87 6.58 8.31
CA HIS A 595 26.77 7.12 7.51
C HIS A 595 27.22 7.55 6.10
N GLN A 596 28.43 8.07 5.93
CA GLN A 596 28.93 8.49 4.60
C GLN A 596 29.16 7.28 3.69
N VAL A 597 29.74 6.20 4.23
CA VAL A 597 29.95 4.95 3.49
C VAL A 597 28.60 4.32 3.13
N GLN A 598 27.64 4.31 4.07
CA GLN A 598 26.28 3.84 3.80
C GLN A 598 25.64 4.59 2.63
N MET A 599 25.75 5.93 2.59
CA MET A 599 25.18 6.72 1.49
C MET A 599 25.85 6.40 0.15
N LYS A 600 27.17 6.17 0.13
CA LYS A 600 27.88 5.75 -1.09
C LYS A 600 27.39 4.38 -1.57
N LYS A 601 27.19 3.42 -0.67
CA LYS A 601 26.64 2.10 -1.01
C LYS A 601 25.20 2.18 -1.53
N LEU A 602 24.34 2.99 -0.89
CA LEU A 602 22.98 3.22 -1.37
C LEU A 602 22.96 3.84 -2.79
N LYS A 603 23.85 4.79 -3.08
CA LYS A 603 24.00 5.32 -4.44
C LYS A 603 24.41 4.25 -5.45
N ARG A 604 25.36 3.37 -5.08
CA ARG A 604 25.86 2.29 -5.96
C ARG A 604 24.79 1.27 -6.33
N ILE A 605 23.88 0.95 -5.40
CA ILE A 605 22.76 0.02 -5.68
C ILE A 605 21.62 0.68 -6.49
N GLY A 606 21.74 1.95 -6.87
CA GLY A 606 20.76 2.67 -7.69
C GLY A 606 19.76 3.55 -6.92
N VAL A 607 19.93 3.74 -5.60
CA VAL A 607 19.08 4.68 -4.85
C VAL A 607 19.52 6.12 -5.13
N GLN A 608 18.64 6.92 -5.74
CA GLN A 608 18.94 8.28 -6.18
C GLN A 608 17.87 9.30 -5.75
N GLY A 609 18.13 10.58 -6.03
CA GLY A 609 17.18 11.68 -5.84
C GLY A 609 16.67 11.83 -4.41
N GLN A 610 15.36 12.06 -4.29
CA GLN A 610 14.69 12.36 -3.03
C GLN A 610 14.74 11.20 -2.03
N THR A 611 14.70 9.96 -2.53
CA THR A 611 14.80 8.76 -1.70
C THR A 611 16.14 8.67 -0.99
N LEU A 612 17.23 9.03 -1.68
CA LEU A 612 18.55 9.09 -1.06
C LEU A 612 18.62 10.18 0.02
N CYS A 613 18.06 11.37 -0.26
CA CYS A 613 17.94 12.44 0.73
C CYS A 613 17.17 11.98 1.97
N TRP A 614 16.13 11.15 1.79
CA TRP A 614 15.36 10.58 2.88
C TRP A 614 16.20 9.66 3.77
N PHE A 615 16.98 8.74 3.19
CA PHE A 615 17.90 7.88 3.97
C PHE A 615 18.99 8.68 4.68
N GLN A 616 19.53 9.71 4.03
CA GLN A 616 20.47 10.62 4.65
C GLN A 616 19.83 11.34 5.85
N SER A 617 18.60 11.82 5.71
CA SER A 617 17.84 12.44 6.79
C SER A 617 17.52 11.46 7.91
N PHE A 618 17.19 10.20 7.60
CA PHE A 618 16.90 9.15 8.57
C PHE A 618 18.07 8.88 9.52
N LEU A 619 19.31 8.87 9.01
CA LEU A 619 20.53 8.63 9.79
C LEU A 619 21.07 9.90 10.47
N SER A 620 20.86 11.07 9.88
CA SER A 620 21.41 12.34 10.37
C SER A 620 20.60 12.97 11.51
N ASN A 621 21.28 13.69 12.41
CA ASN A 621 20.68 14.44 13.51
C ASN A 621 19.82 13.58 14.45
N ARG A 622 20.25 12.35 14.71
CA ARG A 622 19.62 11.48 15.72
C ARG A 622 20.15 11.77 17.11
N SER A 623 19.32 11.54 18.11
CA SER A 623 19.72 11.63 19.51
C SER A 623 19.30 10.41 20.31
N GLN A 624 20.04 10.14 21.38
CA GLN A 624 19.73 9.08 22.33
C GLN A 624 19.80 9.56 23.77
N GLN A 625 18.97 8.95 24.61
CA GLN A 625 18.97 9.12 26.06
C GLN A 625 18.94 7.75 26.71
N THR A 626 19.77 7.51 27.72
CA THR A 626 19.77 6.24 28.46
C THR A 626 18.79 6.33 29.61
N ILE A 627 18.00 5.27 29.82
CA ILE A 627 17.17 5.10 31.01
C ILE A 627 17.83 4.09 31.95
N ILE A 628 18.02 4.50 33.20
CA ILE A 628 18.38 3.59 34.29
C ILE A 628 17.34 3.77 35.39
N ALA A 629 16.59 2.71 35.69
CA ALA A 629 15.42 2.76 36.56
C ALA A 629 14.43 3.86 36.13
N ASN A 630 14.30 4.94 36.91
CA ASN A 630 13.41 6.07 36.63
C ASN A 630 14.14 7.35 36.19
N SER A 631 15.46 7.30 36.04
CA SER A 631 16.27 8.47 35.68
C SER A 631 16.65 8.43 34.20
N LEU A 632 16.48 9.57 33.54
CA LEU A 632 16.88 9.80 32.15
C LEU A 632 18.20 10.56 32.12
N SER A 633 19.11 10.15 31.24
CA SER A 633 20.33 10.90 30.96
C SER A 633 20.04 12.15 30.11
N GLU A 634 21.04 13.01 30.02
CA GLU A 634 21.10 14.04 28.98
C GLU A 634 21.04 13.42 27.58
N SER A 635 20.53 14.20 26.62
CA SER A 635 20.37 13.79 25.23
C SER A 635 21.67 13.97 24.46
N LEU A 636 22.28 12.87 24.01
CA LEU A 636 23.48 12.87 23.19
C LEU A 636 23.17 12.64 21.71
N LYS A 637 23.93 13.27 20.83
CA LYS A 637 23.79 13.08 19.38
C LYS A 637 24.53 11.83 18.92
N ILE A 638 23.91 11.10 17.98
CA ILE A 638 24.50 9.93 17.33
C ILE A 638 25.12 10.38 16.01
N THR A 639 26.41 10.12 15.83
CA THR A 639 27.18 10.47 14.63
C THR A 639 27.54 9.25 13.76
N VAL A 640 27.50 8.04 14.33
CA VAL A 640 27.79 6.77 13.68
C VAL A 640 26.83 5.69 14.18
N GLY A 641 26.64 4.67 13.37
CA GLY A 641 25.82 3.51 13.68
C GLY A 641 24.37 3.63 13.23
N VAL A 642 23.68 2.49 13.28
CA VAL A 642 22.24 2.37 13.06
C VAL A 642 21.58 1.94 14.39
N PRO A 643 20.38 2.45 14.74
CA PRO A 643 19.78 2.14 16.03
C PRO A 643 19.44 0.66 16.18
N GLN A 644 19.94 0.02 17.24
CA GLN A 644 19.64 -1.37 17.55
C GLN A 644 18.19 -1.49 18.05
N GLY A 645 17.29 -1.96 17.19
CA GLY A 645 15.83 -1.95 17.39
C GLY A 645 15.04 -1.26 16.28
N SER A 646 15.75 -0.62 15.33
CA SER A 646 15.18 -0.16 14.06
C SER A 646 14.94 -1.33 13.11
N ILE A 647 13.78 -1.32 12.45
CA ILE A 647 13.45 -2.30 11.40
C ILE A 647 14.33 -2.04 10.18
N LEU A 648 14.39 -0.77 9.77
CA LEU A 648 15.17 -0.34 8.62
C LEU A 648 16.69 -0.45 8.88
N GLY A 649 17.13 -0.27 10.13
CA GLY A 649 18.53 -0.39 10.52
C GLY A 649 19.14 -1.75 10.21
N GLN A 650 18.37 -2.84 10.37
CA GLN A 650 18.82 -4.19 10.00
C GLN A 650 19.06 -4.29 8.49
N LEU A 651 18.11 -3.84 7.68
CA LEU A 651 18.24 -3.87 6.22
C LEU A 651 19.40 -3.00 5.72
N LEU A 652 19.58 -1.80 6.29
CA LEU A 652 20.70 -0.93 5.96
C LEU A 652 22.04 -1.59 6.30
N PHE A 653 22.12 -2.30 7.43
CA PHE A 653 23.32 -3.05 7.80
C PHE A 653 23.61 -4.19 6.81
N ILE A 654 22.60 -4.95 6.38
CA ILE A 654 22.78 -5.98 5.35
C ILE A 654 23.37 -5.38 4.07
N ILE A 655 22.82 -4.27 3.58
CA ILE A 655 23.35 -3.55 2.40
C ILE A 655 24.80 -3.10 2.65
N TYR A 656 25.13 -2.70 3.89
CA TYR A 656 26.47 -2.29 4.26
C TYR A 656 27.49 -3.41 4.14
N ILE A 657 27.13 -4.63 4.53
CA ILE A 657 28.02 -5.80 4.51
C ILE A 657 27.79 -6.70 3.29
N ASN A 658 27.02 -6.26 2.29
CA ASN A 658 26.66 -7.05 1.11
C ASN A 658 27.80 -7.26 0.11
N ASP A 659 29.03 -6.89 0.47
CA ASP A 659 30.18 -7.19 -0.37
C ASP A 659 30.66 -8.61 0.03
N ASP A 660 31.17 -9.41 -0.90
CA ASP A 660 31.51 -10.82 -0.64
C ASP A 660 32.69 -10.92 0.35
N ILE A 661 32.41 -11.38 1.58
CA ILE A 661 33.37 -11.45 2.71
C ILE A 661 33.53 -12.92 3.18
N ALA A 662 33.09 -13.90 2.40
CA ALA A 662 33.19 -15.30 2.79
C ALA A 662 34.65 -15.75 2.80
N MET A 663 35.17 -16.09 3.98
CA MET A 663 36.52 -16.63 4.18
C MET A 663 36.47 -18.11 4.57
N PHE A 664 36.25 -18.96 3.57
CA PHE A 664 36.53 -20.38 3.68
C PHE A 664 37.06 -20.88 2.34
N CYS A 665 38.18 -21.60 2.35
CA CYS A 665 38.81 -22.05 1.11
C CYS A 665 39.38 -23.47 1.25
N PRO A 666 39.21 -24.32 0.21
CA PRO A 666 39.85 -25.62 0.16
C PRO A 666 41.27 -25.52 -0.40
N ALA A 667 42.13 -26.41 0.08
CA ALA A 667 43.46 -26.61 -0.46
C ALA A 667 43.94 -28.05 -0.29
N SER A 668 44.86 -28.46 -1.16
CA SER A 668 45.44 -29.81 -1.10
C SER A 668 46.72 -29.84 -0.28
N THR A 669 47.38 -28.69 -0.11
CA THR A 669 48.65 -28.55 0.64
C THR A 669 48.58 -27.42 1.67
N ALA A 670 49.36 -27.52 2.74
CA ALA A 670 49.38 -26.51 3.80
C ALA A 670 49.88 -25.14 3.32
N VAL A 671 50.85 -25.12 2.40
CA VAL A 671 51.42 -23.89 1.80
C VAL A 671 50.36 -23.15 0.97
N GLU A 672 49.62 -23.90 0.14
CA GLU A 672 48.53 -23.36 -0.67
C GLU A 672 47.41 -22.81 0.23
N LEU A 673 47.05 -23.53 1.30
CA LEU A 673 45.99 -23.10 2.21
C LEU A 673 46.37 -21.80 2.93
N GLN A 674 47.59 -21.74 3.47
CA GLN A 674 48.12 -20.56 4.14
C GLN A 674 48.11 -19.35 3.20
N ALA A 675 48.64 -19.50 1.98
CA ALA A 675 48.70 -18.41 1.01
C ALA A 675 47.31 -17.88 0.63
N LYS A 676 46.33 -18.77 0.40
CA LYS A 676 44.94 -18.40 0.12
C LYS A 676 44.31 -17.67 1.30
N LEU A 677 44.43 -18.22 2.50
CA LEU A 677 43.85 -17.62 3.72
C LEU A 677 44.47 -16.26 4.04
N ASP A 678 45.79 -16.09 3.88
CA ASP A 678 46.47 -14.81 4.09
C ASP A 678 46.02 -13.76 3.06
N PHE A 679 45.91 -14.15 1.79
CA PHE A 679 45.42 -13.27 0.73
C PHE A 679 43.98 -12.82 1.01
N ASP A 680 43.09 -13.76 1.32
CA ASP A 680 41.69 -13.47 1.64
C ASP A 680 41.58 -12.61 2.91
N LEU A 681 42.37 -12.91 3.95
CA LEU A 681 42.37 -12.15 5.19
C LEU A 681 42.82 -10.70 4.95
N GLN A 682 43.89 -10.49 4.18
CA GLN A 682 44.35 -9.15 3.83
C GLN A 682 43.29 -8.40 3.01
N GLY A 683 42.63 -9.08 2.07
CA GLY A 683 41.51 -8.54 1.31
C GLY A 683 40.37 -8.06 2.21
N VAL A 684 39.92 -8.91 3.13
CA VAL A 684 38.87 -8.56 4.10
C VAL A 684 39.32 -7.46 5.06
N MET A 685 40.57 -7.46 5.51
CA MET A 685 41.11 -6.42 6.39
C MET A 685 41.16 -5.05 5.69
N ASN A 686 41.58 -5.01 4.42
CA ASN A 686 41.53 -3.79 3.62
C ASN A 686 40.08 -3.33 3.40
N TRP A 687 39.18 -4.28 3.13
CA TRP A 687 37.75 -4.01 3.01
C TRP A 687 37.15 -3.42 4.30
N LEU A 688 37.47 -4.00 5.47
CA LEU A 688 37.01 -3.49 6.76
C LEU A 688 37.52 -2.06 7.02
N ARG A 689 38.79 -1.78 6.71
CA ARG A 689 39.37 -0.42 6.81
C ARG A 689 38.64 0.57 5.91
N ASN A 690 38.40 0.21 4.65
CA ASN A 690 37.68 1.05 3.69
C ASN A 690 36.22 1.32 4.12
N ASN A 691 35.60 0.34 4.76
CA ASN A 691 34.26 0.45 5.34
C ASN A 691 34.25 0.93 6.79
N LYS A 692 35.39 1.38 7.35
CA LYS A 692 35.50 1.89 8.73
C LYS A 692 34.90 0.95 9.80
N LEU A 693 34.99 -0.36 9.58
CA LEU A 693 34.59 -1.40 10.53
C LEU A 693 35.79 -1.92 11.30
N LEU A 694 35.54 -2.39 12.53
CA LEU A 694 36.59 -2.87 13.42
C LEU A 694 36.46 -4.38 13.68
N LEU A 695 37.51 -5.13 13.39
CA LEU A 695 37.60 -6.54 13.72
C LEU A 695 37.84 -6.74 15.22
N ASN A 696 37.17 -7.74 15.79
CA ASN A 696 37.38 -8.21 17.14
C ASN A 696 38.35 -9.39 17.15
N VAL A 697 39.64 -9.11 17.08
CA VAL A 697 40.69 -10.13 16.97
C VAL A 697 40.59 -11.21 18.07
N PRO A 698 40.38 -10.89 19.37
CA PRO A 698 40.26 -11.91 20.42
C PRO A 698 39.06 -12.87 20.26
N LYS A 699 37.99 -12.44 19.58
CA LYS A 699 36.81 -13.29 19.34
C LYS A 699 36.83 -13.95 17.97
N SER A 700 37.70 -13.50 17.08
CA SER A 700 37.88 -14.10 15.75
C SER A 700 38.77 -15.32 15.87
N LYS A 701 38.42 -16.42 15.20
CA LYS A 701 39.08 -17.73 15.34
C LYS A 701 39.38 -18.36 14.00
N LEU A 702 40.47 -19.12 13.94
CA LEU A 702 40.83 -19.97 12.80
C LEU A 702 40.48 -21.42 13.11
N MET A 703 39.89 -22.12 12.16
CA MET A 703 39.61 -23.55 12.25
C MET A 703 40.03 -24.24 10.95
N ILE A 704 40.69 -25.39 11.06
CA ILE A 704 41.08 -26.21 9.91
C ILE A 704 40.25 -27.49 9.99
N ILE A 705 39.50 -27.78 8.94
CA ILE A 705 38.54 -28.89 8.90
C ILE A 705 38.94 -29.88 7.82
N GLY A 706 39.00 -31.16 8.16
CA GLY A 706 39.35 -32.22 7.21
C GLY A 706 39.53 -33.59 7.85
N ASN A 707 40.08 -34.53 7.08
CA ASN A 707 40.33 -35.88 7.57
C ASN A 707 41.48 -35.87 8.60
N SER A 708 41.29 -36.54 9.74
CA SER A 708 42.25 -36.61 10.85
C SER A 708 43.67 -37.03 10.44
N ARG A 709 43.82 -37.85 9.38
CA ARG A 709 45.14 -38.24 8.86
C ARG A 709 45.88 -37.07 8.21
N LYS A 710 45.16 -36.25 7.43
CA LYS A 710 45.72 -35.09 6.73
C LYS A 710 45.91 -33.88 7.65
N LEU A 711 45.05 -33.69 8.66
CA LEU A 711 45.13 -32.53 9.56
C LEU A 711 46.51 -32.33 10.22
N LYS A 712 47.28 -33.40 10.42
CA LYS A 712 48.66 -33.34 10.94
C LYS A 712 49.61 -32.54 10.05
N GLU A 713 49.43 -32.61 8.73
CA GLU A 713 50.25 -31.87 7.74
C GLU A 713 49.96 -30.35 7.76
N PHE A 714 48.83 -29.96 8.35
CA PHE A 714 48.34 -28.57 8.41
C PHE A 714 48.48 -27.98 9.83
N ALA A 715 49.30 -28.59 10.70
CA ALA A 715 49.47 -28.17 12.09
C ALA A 715 50.06 -26.75 12.25
N ASN A 716 50.93 -26.34 11.32
CA ASN A 716 51.73 -25.11 11.43
C ASN A 716 51.07 -23.87 10.79
N ILE A 717 49.80 -23.95 10.37
CA ILE A 717 49.08 -22.82 9.77
C ILE A 717 48.73 -21.80 10.85
N GLN A 718 49.12 -20.55 10.61
CA GLN A 718 48.87 -19.43 11.53
C GLN A 718 48.57 -18.18 10.73
N LEU A 719 47.46 -17.51 11.05
CA LEU A 719 47.07 -16.25 10.40
C LEU A 719 47.28 -15.08 11.36
N ILE A 720 47.75 -13.95 10.83
CA ILE A 720 47.99 -12.73 11.60
C ILE A 720 46.98 -11.66 11.17
N ALA A 721 46.20 -11.15 12.13
CA ALA A 721 45.25 -10.06 11.93
C ALA A 721 45.60 -8.89 12.86
N ASN A 722 45.88 -7.71 12.30
CA ASN A 722 46.35 -6.53 13.05
C ASN A 722 47.53 -6.85 13.98
N ASP A 723 48.59 -7.43 13.42
CA ASP A 723 49.84 -7.76 14.13
C ASP A 723 49.66 -8.74 15.31
N THR A 724 48.50 -9.39 15.40
CA THR A 724 48.17 -10.38 16.43
C THR A 724 47.78 -11.70 15.76
N PRO A 725 48.33 -12.85 16.19
CA PRO A 725 47.93 -14.14 15.65
C PRO A 725 46.50 -14.49 16.05
N LEU A 726 45.72 -15.00 15.09
CA LEU A 726 44.38 -15.55 15.36
C LEU A 726 44.51 -16.87 16.13
N GLU A 727 43.66 -17.05 17.13
CA GLU A 727 43.61 -18.30 17.90
C GLU A 727 43.04 -19.43 17.04
N ARG A 728 43.77 -20.54 16.95
CA ARG A 728 43.32 -21.76 16.31
C ARG A 728 42.48 -22.58 17.27
N VAL A 729 41.30 -23.02 16.82
CA VAL A 729 40.36 -23.81 17.61
C VAL A 729 40.05 -25.13 16.93
N GLN A 730 39.82 -26.17 17.73
CA GLN A 730 39.37 -27.50 17.25
C GLN A 730 37.85 -27.63 17.27
N ASN A 731 37.17 -26.80 18.05
CA ASN A 731 35.72 -26.77 18.19
C ASN A 731 35.24 -25.31 18.18
N PHE A 732 34.19 -25.00 17.42
CA PHE A 732 33.61 -23.65 17.38
C PHE A 732 32.08 -23.67 17.36
N LYS A 733 31.45 -22.78 18.14
CA LYS A 733 29.98 -22.63 18.15
C LYS A 733 29.56 -21.68 17.03
N TYR A 734 29.10 -22.23 15.91
CA TYR A 734 28.60 -21.48 14.76
C TYR A 734 27.07 -21.61 14.64
N LEU A 735 26.37 -20.48 14.62
CA LEU A 735 24.89 -20.40 14.51
C LEU A 735 24.12 -21.32 15.49
N GLY A 736 24.68 -21.58 16.68
CA GLY A 736 24.05 -22.42 17.71
C GLY A 736 24.60 -23.85 17.77
N VAL A 737 25.21 -24.34 16.69
CA VAL A 737 25.76 -25.70 16.59
C VAL A 737 27.26 -25.70 16.87
N VAL A 738 27.76 -26.73 17.53
CA VAL A 738 29.22 -26.90 17.76
C VAL A 738 29.80 -27.73 16.63
N ILE A 739 30.71 -27.15 15.86
CA ILE A 739 31.40 -27.83 14.77
C ILE A 739 32.79 -28.21 15.25
N ASP A 740 33.21 -29.44 14.96
CA ASP A 740 34.55 -29.97 15.26
C ASP A 740 35.41 -30.10 13.99
N GLU A 741 36.74 -30.16 14.15
CA GLU A 741 37.71 -30.20 13.04
C GLU A 741 37.59 -31.43 12.11
N ASN A 742 36.90 -32.48 12.57
CA ASN A 742 36.70 -33.72 11.81
C ASN A 742 35.26 -33.86 11.30
N LEU A 743 34.40 -32.86 11.53
CA LEU A 743 32.97 -32.90 11.23
C LEU A 743 32.25 -34.12 11.85
N SER A 744 32.70 -34.58 13.03
CA SER A 744 32.18 -35.79 13.68
C SER A 744 30.90 -35.56 14.51
N TRP A 745 30.60 -34.30 14.83
CA TRP A 745 29.47 -33.85 15.65
C TRP A 745 29.46 -34.33 17.10
N LYS A 746 30.50 -35.03 17.55
CA LYS A 746 30.57 -35.61 18.91
C LYS A 746 30.47 -34.53 19.99
N SER A 747 31.24 -33.47 19.87
CA SER A 747 31.24 -32.36 20.84
C SER A 747 29.91 -31.61 20.89
N HIS A 748 29.12 -31.62 19.81
CA HIS A 748 27.77 -31.07 19.83
C HIS A 748 26.80 -31.97 20.59
N ILE A 749 26.83 -33.28 20.31
CA ILE A 749 25.99 -34.28 20.96
C ILE A 749 26.27 -34.33 22.47
N GLU A 750 27.53 -34.28 22.87
CA GLU A 750 27.93 -34.25 24.28
C GLU A 750 27.42 -33.03 25.02
N LYS A 751 27.27 -31.88 24.34
CA LYS A 751 26.76 -30.65 24.95
C LYS A 751 25.23 -30.63 25.09
N LEU A 752 24.53 -31.45 24.30
CA LEU A 752 23.08 -31.60 24.35
C LEU A 752 22.62 -32.68 25.34
N ARG A 753 23.51 -33.62 25.68
CA ARG A 753 23.34 -34.55 26.80
C ARG A 753 23.61 -33.85 28.11
#